data_AF-A0A7J4FWJ6-F1
#
_entry.id   AF-A0A7J4FWJ6-F1
#
_cell.length_a   1.000
_cell.length_b   1.000
_cell.length_c   1.000
_cell.angle_alpha   90.00
_cell.angle_beta   90.00
_cell.angle_gamma   90.00
#
_symmetry.space_group_name_H-M   'P 1'
#
loop_
_entity.id
_entity.type
_entity.pdbx_description
1 polymer ?
#
loop_
_entity_poly.entity_id
_entity_poly.type
_entity_poly.pdbx_seq_one_letter_code
_entity_poly.pdbx_strand_id
1 'polypeptide(L)'
;MRLISADATDNTAIIEMGRIDEARERYEQSLDIYTEPMQYVTIQTKSMTIINIVQLISRSAEEETNRVKKQEYFREVYAVYNRHKAFFTRYDLEYEHQLVREVGLGAHIRYLMLNAEAETDAGKRTDEYAKCVQEVRKITETEGDERLRELLLSVMHYFEGRRLINEAIKFELPDKELTEQAVEEFKRAKDRYKHANVCYCIYTVLLELESAEVLDDAAVTRLKGLLHTAIDSLPEKMDETIKSAFGEIELLLEVGCVKVDPDMFIKLNRCITKIDYYALGAYFTHVSEKIASYLKEPFRPEVDYSDWTLKITFPEPEKVTDKLAIKAGDNVLFSEPLGIRDTIHIEKHIPRVKREVVTFTDGTGKTVTRPIDYSDEVKCDDGYVDVYTLEHDCRRGIASNYFNIAIVQLKYHLYKEGSAIKVRHDDQYLNKIGSILDAVKEEADLIVFPEFSIPFDYLSEFKRYSDANGIVIVAGSHYVIDANLGKYGDLFDSEFGEFGEKDLLKNIAPVIIPSSKKILHTEKVLAAKVERPLFFEEGMMPGNLNRIFKLRDDVTCGVMICFDFLNDDLRKRITDACNIIVVPQSNPEPRRFYGVGKMEIDNPRGAGNKAYIMASGIFTFYDGETNDGKTISGGGSRVIQTLDKDSHKKQEKREEMKITEQFVLLSSLNMNFFAARDTQQAQTPIREKFIPIFEEEEIIRSKKNKPHDFLVLLKTIESCEDRGELKELIEDNESLIQAHSPLMHANTKNLENMWLDKLKNKCRAIVV
;
A
#
# COMPACT_ATOMS: atom_id res chain seq x y z
N MET A 1 19.42 31.03 22.37
CA MET A 1 20.00 31.29 21.03
C MET A 1 19.10 30.59 20.02
N ARG A 2 18.27 31.35 19.29
CA ARG A 2 17.54 30.80 18.13
C ARG A 2 18.59 30.49 17.08
N LEU A 3 18.80 29.21 16.77
CA LEU A 3 19.58 28.79 15.62
C LEU A 3 18.95 29.48 14.40
N ILE A 4 19.75 30.24 13.65
CA ILE A 4 19.42 30.62 12.28
C ILE A 4 19.54 29.32 11.50
N SER A 5 18.52 28.46 11.57
CA SER A 5 18.36 27.41 10.58
C SER A 5 17.94 28.11 9.31
N ALA A 6 18.70 27.94 8.22
CA ALA A 6 18.21 28.21 6.88
C ALA A 6 16.93 27.39 6.68
N ASP A 7 15.77 28.00 6.92
CA ASP A 7 14.49 27.35 6.76
C ASP A 7 14.34 27.05 5.25
N ALA A 8 14.28 25.78 4.88
CA ALA A 8 14.33 25.35 3.48
C ALA A 8 13.23 26.03 2.65
N THR A 9 12.07 26.28 3.27
CA THR A 9 10.92 26.99 2.70
C THR A 9 11.21 28.44 2.32
N ASP A 10 12.00 29.18 3.11
CA ASP A 10 12.33 30.59 2.84
C ASP A 10 13.33 30.69 1.67
N ASN A 11 14.29 29.77 1.59
CA ASN A 11 15.26 29.76 0.51
C ASN A 11 14.67 29.27 -0.82
N THR A 12 13.73 28.32 -0.82
CA THR A 12 13.00 27.91 -2.03
C THR A 12 12.21 29.09 -2.63
N ALA A 13 11.51 29.86 -1.80
CA ALA A 13 10.79 31.06 -2.26
C ALA A 13 11.73 32.14 -2.85
N ILE A 14 12.92 32.34 -2.25
CA ILE A 14 13.93 33.29 -2.75
C ILE A 14 14.50 32.84 -4.11
N ILE A 15 14.71 31.54 -4.29
CA ILE A 15 15.14 30.94 -5.56
C ILE A 15 14.06 31.09 -6.64
N GLU A 16 12.79 30.88 -6.30
CA GLU A 16 11.65 31.07 -7.22
C GLU A 16 11.46 32.54 -7.63
N MET A 17 11.85 33.49 -6.77
CA MET A 17 11.90 34.92 -7.07
C MET A 17 13.14 35.35 -7.87
N GLY A 18 14.03 34.42 -8.25
CA GLY A 18 15.23 34.69 -9.04
C GLY A 18 16.39 35.33 -8.27
N ARG A 19 16.36 35.34 -6.93
CA ARG A 19 17.38 35.96 -6.07
C ARG A 19 18.47 34.95 -5.67
N ILE A 20 19.14 34.37 -6.67
CA ILE A 20 20.07 33.24 -6.50
C ILE A 20 21.26 33.59 -5.58
N ASP A 21 21.84 34.78 -5.72
CA ASP A 21 23.02 35.19 -4.93
C ASP A 21 22.72 35.35 -3.44
N GLU A 22 21.52 35.81 -3.09
CA GLU A 22 21.09 35.93 -1.69
C GLU A 22 20.84 34.56 -1.06
N ALA A 23 20.25 33.62 -1.80
CA ALA A 23 20.10 32.24 -1.34
C ALA A 23 21.46 31.60 -1.08
N ARG A 24 22.45 31.86 -1.96
CA ARG A 24 23.83 31.40 -1.81
C ARG A 24 24.48 31.93 -0.54
N GLU A 25 24.44 33.24 -0.32
CA GLU A 25 25.06 33.88 0.85
C GLU A 25 24.51 33.33 2.17
N ARG A 26 23.19 33.07 2.25
CA ARG A 26 22.55 32.45 3.43
C ARG A 26 23.06 31.04 3.70
N TYR A 27 23.28 30.25 2.66
CA TYR A 27 23.85 28.90 2.81
C TYR A 27 25.32 28.94 3.22
N GLU A 28 26.11 29.86 2.66
CA GLU A 28 27.52 30.06 3.06
C GLU A 28 27.62 30.43 4.55
N GLN A 29 26.82 31.40 5.01
CA GLN A 29 26.73 31.78 6.42
C GLN A 29 26.31 30.59 7.31
N SER A 30 25.44 29.71 6.80
CA SER A 30 25.02 28.51 7.53
C SER A 30 26.16 27.49 7.66
N LEU A 31 27.02 27.33 6.64
CA LEU A 31 28.18 26.45 6.71
C LEU A 31 29.17 26.84 7.80
N ASP A 32 29.36 28.15 8.01
CA ASP A 32 30.28 28.68 9.02
C ASP A 32 29.84 28.37 10.46
N ILE A 33 28.55 28.09 10.67
CA ILE A 33 27.98 27.71 11.96
C ILE A 33 28.24 26.23 12.28
N TYR A 34 28.35 25.39 11.26
CA TYR A 34 28.54 23.95 11.45
C TYR A 34 30.00 23.62 11.83
N THR A 35 30.26 23.55 13.13
CA THR A 35 31.55 23.15 13.74
C THR A 35 31.55 21.71 14.28
N GLU A 36 32.70 21.05 14.27
CA GLU A 36 32.87 19.64 14.68
C GLU A 36 33.10 19.49 16.20
N PRO A 37 32.63 18.41 16.88
CA PRO A 37 31.89 17.24 16.36
C PRO A 37 30.38 17.49 16.18
N MET A 38 29.80 16.94 15.12
CA MET A 38 28.40 17.18 14.74
C MET A 38 27.45 16.09 15.22
N GLN A 39 26.21 16.48 15.55
CA GLN A 39 25.10 15.55 15.69
C GLN A 39 24.55 15.16 14.31
N TYR A 40 23.84 14.05 14.27
CA TYR A 40 23.25 13.50 13.05
C TYR A 40 22.49 14.55 12.21
N VAL A 41 21.56 15.27 12.84
CA VAL A 41 20.75 16.31 12.18
C VAL A 41 21.64 17.41 11.58
N THR A 42 22.75 17.75 12.23
CA THR A 42 23.72 18.75 11.77
C THR A 42 24.52 18.25 10.55
N ILE A 43 24.83 16.96 10.47
CA ILE A 43 25.48 16.34 9.30
C ILE A 43 24.56 16.45 8.08
N GLN A 44 23.27 16.15 8.23
CA GLN A 44 22.27 16.29 7.16
C GLN A 44 22.16 17.73 6.67
N THR A 45 22.00 18.69 7.59
CA THR A 45 21.84 20.09 7.17
C THR A 45 23.10 20.58 6.47
N LYS A 46 24.29 20.16 6.92
CA LYS A 46 25.55 20.52 6.28
C LYS A 46 25.71 19.88 4.90
N SER A 47 25.44 18.58 4.73
CA SER A 47 25.51 17.92 3.42
C SER A 47 24.57 18.60 2.42
N MET A 48 23.36 18.94 2.87
CA MET A 48 22.38 19.61 2.05
C MET A 48 22.74 21.05 1.72
N THR A 49 23.33 21.76 2.67
CA THR A 49 23.85 23.11 2.44
C THR A 49 24.96 23.09 1.37
N ILE A 50 25.87 22.11 1.41
CA ILE A 50 26.93 21.97 0.39
C ILE A 50 26.33 21.72 -0.99
N ILE A 51 25.40 20.75 -1.11
CA ILE A 51 24.75 20.42 -2.38
C ILE A 51 23.96 21.61 -2.91
N ASN A 52 23.24 22.34 -2.05
CA ASN A 52 22.50 23.55 -2.44
C ASN A 52 23.44 24.65 -2.97
N ILE A 53 24.57 24.89 -2.32
CA ILE A 53 25.58 25.86 -2.80
C ILE A 53 26.09 25.44 -4.18
N VAL A 54 26.45 24.16 -4.34
CA VAL A 54 26.90 23.61 -5.63
C VAL A 54 25.83 23.81 -6.71
N GLN A 55 24.56 23.54 -6.41
CA GLN A 55 23.46 23.70 -7.34
C GLN A 55 23.24 25.16 -7.74
N LEU A 56 23.27 26.08 -6.78
CA LEU A 56 23.05 27.51 -7.02
C LEU A 56 24.17 28.11 -7.87
N ILE A 57 25.44 27.83 -7.53
CA ILE A 57 26.58 28.33 -8.30
C ILE A 57 26.56 27.72 -9.72
N SER A 58 26.21 26.43 -9.85
CA SER A 58 26.09 25.76 -11.16
C SER A 58 25.03 26.43 -12.03
N ARG A 59 23.87 26.76 -11.44
CA ARG A 59 22.80 27.48 -12.15
C ARG A 59 23.23 28.89 -12.56
N SER A 60 23.88 29.65 -11.66
CA SER A 60 24.45 30.96 -11.99
C SER A 60 25.48 30.87 -13.13
N ALA A 61 26.31 29.81 -13.16
CA ALA A 61 27.26 29.60 -14.24
C ALA A 61 26.57 29.36 -15.59
N GLU A 62 25.46 28.62 -15.61
CA GLU A 62 24.71 28.35 -16.83
C GLU A 62 24.01 29.60 -17.38
N GLU A 63 23.34 30.37 -16.50
CA GLU A 63 22.59 31.58 -16.83
C GLU A 63 23.49 32.80 -17.13
N GLU A 64 24.74 32.82 -16.64
CA GLU A 64 25.68 33.92 -16.85
C GLU A 64 26.13 34.03 -18.32
N THR A 65 26.04 35.26 -18.82
CA THR A 65 26.40 35.64 -20.20
C THR A 65 27.80 36.27 -20.26
N ASN A 66 28.27 36.88 -19.17
CA ASN A 66 29.62 37.38 -19.03
C ASN A 66 30.61 36.23 -18.85
N ARG A 67 31.49 36.05 -19.83
CA ARG A 67 32.50 34.97 -19.85
C ARG A 67 33.38 34.91 -18.60
N VAL A 68 33.87 36.05 -18.12
CA VAL A 68 34.80 36.10 -16.98
C VAL A 68 34.09 35.65 -15.70
N LYS A 69 32.89 36.17 -15.45
CA LYS A 69 32.07 35.74 -14.31
C LYS A 69 31.66 34.27 -14.41
N LYS A 70 31.34 33.80 -15.61
CA LYS A 70 31.03 32.39 -15.88
C LYS A 70 32.20 31.47 -15.54
N GLN A 71 33.43 31.86 -15.88
CA GLN A 71 34.65 31.14 -15.48
C GLN A 71 34.82 31.13 -13.95
N GLU A 72 34.55 32.24 -13.28
CA GLU A 72 34.63 32.35 -11.82
C GLU A 72 33.65 31.40 -11.14
N TYR A 73 32.40 31.31 -11.60
CA TYR A 73 31.41 30.39 -11.06
C TYR A 73 31.83 28.92 -11.23
N PHE A 74 32.29 28.50 -12.42
CA PHE A 74 32.76 27.12 -12.60
C PHE A 74 33.97 26.78 -11.72
N ARG A 75 34.89 27.73 -11.53
CA ARG A 75 36.01 27.57 -10.60
C ARG A 75 35.51 27.44 -9.15
N GLU A 76 34.49 28.21 -8.78
CA GLU A 76 33.89 28.21 -7.45
C GLU A 76 33.20 26.87 -7.14
N VAL A 77 32.43 26.30 -8.07
CA VAL A 77 31.82 24.95 -7.93
C VAL A 77 32.88 23.91 -7.59
N TYR A 78 33.99 23.87 -8.34
CA TYR A 78 35.08 22.93 -8.10
C TYR A 78 35.78 23.19 -6.75
N ALA A 79 35.92 24.45 -6.35
CA ALA A 79 36.50 24.80 -5.05
C ALA A 79 35.63 24.33 -3.88
N VAL A 80 34.29 24.45 -3.99
CA VAL A 80 33.34 23.95 -3.00
C VAL A 80 33.43 22.42 -2.89
N TYR A 81 33.43 21.70 -4.01
CA TYR A 81 33.65 20.25 -4.02
C TYR A 81 34.96 19.87 -3.30
N ASN A 82 36.08 20.47 -3.68
CA ASN A 82 37.38 20.13 -3.10
C ASN A 82 37.47 20.44 -1.60
N ARG A 83 36.84 21.52 -1.14
CA ARG A 83 36.80 21.91 0.28
C ARG A 83 36.03 20.89 1.12
N HIS A 84 35.00 20.27 0.54
CA HIS A 84 34.06 19.43 1.29
C HIS A 84 34.09 17.94 0.97
N LYS A 85 34.88 17.46 0.00
CA LYS A 85 34.95 16.02 -0.34
C LYS A 85 35.25 15.10 0.85
N ALA A 86 36.17 15.51 1.73
CA ALA A 86 36.51 14.74 2.93
C ALA A 86 35.37 14.63 3.95
N PHE A 87 34.43 15.58 3.95
CA PHE A 87 33.26 15.53 4.82
C PHE A 87 32.33 14.37 4.41
N PHE A 88 32.06 14.20 3.11
CA PHE A 88 31.18 13.12 2.65
C PHE A 88 31.79 11.74 2.92
N THR A 89 33.09 11.56 2.68
CA THR A 89 33.80 10.30 2.99
C THR A 89 33.82 10.00 4.49
N ARG A 90 33.96 11.02 5.35
CA ARG A 90 34.02 10.82 6.81
C ARG A 90 32.69 10.34 7.41
N TYR A 91 31.57 10.70 6.79
CA TYR A 91 30.22 10.43 7.28
C TYR A 91 29.45 9.44 6.40
N ASP A 92 30.17 8.66 5.58
CA ASP A 92 29.62 7.59 4.73
C ASP A 92 28.46 8.05 3.80
N LEU A 93 28.54 9.29 3.31
CA LEU A 93 27.57 9.89 2.39
C LEU A 93 27.97 9.65 0.92
N GLU A 94 28.06 8.38 0.51
CA GLU A 94 28.63 7.98 -0.78
C GLU A 94 27.87 8.56 -1.99
N TYR A 95 26.53 8.51 -1.97
CA TYR A 95 25.71 9.00 -3.08
C TYR A 95 25.82 10.52 -3.23
N GLU A 96 25.73 11.28 -2.14
CA GLU A 96 25.94 12.73 -2.13
C GLU A 96 27.35 13.10 -2.56
N HIS A 97 28.35 12.33 -2.13
CA HIS A 97 29.72 12.51 -2.57
C HIS A 97 29.81 12.38 -4.09
N GLN A 98 29.20 11.34 -4.65
CA GLN A 98 29.19 11.10 -6.09
C GLN A 98 28.53 12.26 -6.85
N LEU A 99 27.37 12.74 -6.39
CA LEU A 99 26.68 13.88 -7.00
C LEU A 99 27.55 15.15 -7.05
N VAL A 100 28.12 15.53 -5.90
CA VAL A 100 28.96 16.74 -5.81
C VAL A 100 30.28 16.56 -6.56
N ARG A 101 30.83 15.35 -6.58
CA ARG A 101 32.04 15.00 -7.35
C ARG A 101 31.80 15.12 -8.85
N GLU A 102 30.73 14.54 -9.39
CA GLU A 102 30.41 14.60 -10.83
C GLU A 102 30.24 16.06 -11.29
N VAL A 103 29.49 16.88 -10.54
CA VAL A 103 29.31 18.31 -10.86
C VAL A 103 30.61 19.10 -10.68
N GLY A 104 31.35 18.85 -9.59
CA GLY A 104 32.62 19.51 -9.32
C GLY A 104 33.66 19.28 -10.41
N LEU A 105 33.86 18.02 -10.83
CA LEU A 105 34.78 17.66 -11.90
C LEU A 105 34.33 18.20 -13.26
N GLY A 106 33.03 18.12 -13.56
CA GLY A 106 32.45 18.70 -14.76
C GLY A 106 32.65 20.21 -14.85
N ALA A 107 32.46 20.94 -13.74
CA ALA A 107 32.71 22.37 -13.66
C ALA A 107 34.19 22.71 -13.89
N HIS A 108 35.11 21.91 -13.35
CA HIS A 108 36.54 22.14 -13.54
C HIS A 108 36.95 21.99 -15.02
N ILE A 109 36.47 20.94 -15.69
CA ILE A 109 36.71 20.75 -17.14
C ILE A 109 36.18 21.96 -17.93
N ARG A 110 34.99 22.46 -17.59
CA ARG A 110 34.43 23.66 -18.24
C ARG A 110 35.27 24.92 -17.98
N TYR A 111 35.76 25.11 -16.76
CA TYR A 111 36.65 26.22 -16.44
C TYR A 111 37.92 26.19 -17.29
N LEU A 112 38.57 25.01 -17.38
CA LEU A 112 39.77 24.81 -18.20
C LEU A 112 39.52 25.12 -19.68
N MET A 113 38.39 24.66 -20.23
CA MET A 113 38.04 24.91 -21.63
C MET A 113 37.73 26.37 -21.94
N LEU A 114 37.02 27.05 -21.05
CA LEU A 114 36.76 28.47 -21.21
C LEU A 114 38.05 29.29 -21.17
N ASN A 115 39.08 28.87 -20.44
CA ASN A 115 40.38 29.55 -20.46
C ASN A 115 41.10 29.33 -21.80
N ALA A 116 41.16 28.08 -22.29
CA ALA A 116 41.80 27.78 -23.57
C ALA A 116 41.10 28.48 -24.75
N GLU A 117 39.77 28.54 -24.78
CA GLU A 117 39.02 29.26 -25.82
C GLU A 117 39.22 30.79 -25.76
N ALA A 118 39.49 31.35 -24.58
CA ALA A 118 39.63 32.81 -24.43
C ALA A 118 40.89 33.33 -25.12
N GLU A 119 41.88 32.47 -25.29
CA GLU A 119 43.13 32.79 -25.93
C GLU A 119 42.97 32.76 -27.45
N THR A 120 43.19 33.89 -28.10
CA THR A 120 43.07 34.04 -29.56
C THR A 120 44.33 33.62 -30.31
N ASP A 121 45.50 33.70 -29.66
CA ASP A 121 46.79 33.31 -30.20
C ASP A 121 46.97 31.79 -30.14
N ALA A 122 47.29 31.16 -31.28
CA ALA A 122 47.42 29.70 -31.35
C ALA A 122 48.53 29.18 -30.42
N GLY A 123 49.62 29.93 -30.24
CA GLY A 123 50.73 29.49 -29.41
C GLY A 123 50.48 29.55 -27.93
N LYS A 124 49.89 30.63 -27.45
CA LYS A 124 49.41 30.69 -26.07
C LYS A 124 48.29 29.68 -25.83
N ARG A 125 47.45 29.39 -26.83
CA ARG A 125 46.42 28.35 -26.72
C ARG A 125 47.01 26.94 -26.60
N THR A 126 48.11 26.64 -27.28
CA THR A 126 48.87 25.40 -27.04
C THR A 126 49.27 25.27 -25.57
N ASP A 127 49.77 26.35 -24.97
CA ASP A 127 50.18 26.35 -23.55
C ASP A 127 48.98 26.15 -22.61
N GLU A 128 47.82 26.77 -22.92
CA GLU A 128 46.59 26.54 -22.16
C GLU A 128 46.10 25.09 -22.25
N TYR A 129 46.07 24.48 -23.44
CA TYR A 129 45.71 23.06 -23.56
C TYR A 129 46.72 22.14 -22.86
N ALA A 130 48.01 22.47 -22.85
CA ALA A 130 49.02 21.74 -22.08
C ALA A 130 48.72 21.79 -20.57
N LYS A 131 48.29 22.94 -20.04
CA LYS A 131 47.81 23.06 -18.65
C LYS A 131 46.56 22.21 -18.42
N CYS A 132 45.60 22.22 -19.34
CA CYS A 132 44.41 21.37 -19.26
C CYS A 132 44.76 19.88 -19.15
N VAL A 133 45.68 19.39 -19.98
CA VAL A 133 46.17 18.00 -19.93
C VAL A 133 46.80 17.67 -18.58
N GLN A 134 47.62 18.57 -18.03
CA GLN A 134 48.26 18.37 -16.73
C GLN A 134 47.26 18.34 -15.57
N GLU A 135 46.30 19.26 -15.55
CA GLU A 135 45.28 19.31 -14.49
C GLU A 135 44.36 18.09 -14.52
N VAL A 136 43.88 17.70 -15.71
CA VAL A 136 43.05 16.47 -15.84
C VAL A 136 43.85 15.23 -15.44
N ARG A 137 45.14 15.15 -15.81
CA ARG A 137 46.00 14.02 -15.39
C ARG A 137 46.08 13.87 -13.88
N LYS A 138 46.30 14.98 -13.14
CA LYS A 138 46.35 14.97 -11.67
C LYS A 138 45.05 14.44 -11.06
N ILE A 139 43.90 14.83 -11.62
CA ILE A 139 42.60 14.35 -11.16
C ILE A 139 42.47 12.85 -11.44
N THR A 140 42.75 12.42 -12.67
CA THR A 140 42.67 11.00 -13.09
C THR A 140 43.55 10.07 -12.27
N GLU A 141 44.74 10.52 -11.83
CA GLU A 141 45.66 9.73 -10.98
C GLU A 141 45.11 9.47 -9.58
N THR A 142 44.18 10.31 -9.12
CA THR A 142 43.57 10.23 -7.78
C THR A 142 42.11 9.78 -7.79
N GLU A 143 41.53 9.57 -8.97
CA GLU A 143 40.13 9.17 -9.11
C GLU A 143 39.97 7.66 -8.90
N GLY A 144 39.13 7.29 -7.94
CA GLY A 144 38.86 5.89 -7.58
C GLY A 144 37.70 5.26 -8.35
N ASP A 145 36.86 6.07 -8.99
CA ASP A 145 35.75 5.59 -9.83
C ASP A 145 36.21 5.31 -11.25
N GLU A 146 36.17 4.03 -11.66
CA GLU A 146 36.68 3.60 -12.96
C GLU A 146 35.93 4.24 -14.13
N ARG A 147 34.61 4.47 -14.02
CA ARG A 147 33.83 5.10 -15.10
C ARG A 147 34.25 6.56 -15.30
N LEU A 148 34.40 7.29 -14.20
CA LEU A 148 34.87 8.68 -14.23
C LEU A 148 36.33 8.76 -14.70
N ARG A 149 37.18 7.83 -14.26
CA ARG A 149 38.57 7.74 -14.69
C ARG A 149 38.68 7.53 -16.21
N GLU A 150 37.91 6.62 -16.78
CA GLU A 150 37.87 6.40 -18.24
C GLU A 150 37.36 7.62 -19.01
N LEU A 151 36.37 8.33 -18.46
CA LEU A 151 35.89 9.61 -19.02
C LEU A 151 36.98 10.68 -18.98
N LEU A 152 37.66 10.86 -17.85
CA LEU A 152 38.74 11.83 -17.68
C LEU A 152 39.94 11.52 -18.58
N LEU A 153 40.26 10.25 -18.80
CA LEU A 153 41.26 9.82 -19.78
C LEU A 153 40.87 10.26 -21.20
N SER A 154 39.60 10.09 -21.58
CA SER A 154 39.11 10.54 -22.89
C SER A 154 39.13 12.07 -23.02
N VAL A 155 38.81 12.80 -21.95
CA VAL A 155 38.94 14.28 -21.90
C VAL A 155 40.40 14.71 -22.04
N MET A 156 41.33 14.00 -21.40
CA MET A 156 42.77 14.26 -21.49
C MET A 156 43.28 14.05 -22.92
N HIS A 157 42.92 12.94 -23.57
CA HIS A 157 43.25 12.66 -24.98
C HIS A 157 42.66 13.73 -25.91
N TYR A 158 41.44 14.18 -25.65
CA TYR A 158 40.86 15.29 -26.39
C TYR A 158 41.69 16.59 -26.23
N PHE A 159 42.08 16.97 -25.01
CA PHE A 159 42.92 18.16 -24.81
C PHE A 159 44.29 18.04 -25.47
N GLU A 160 44.88 16.85 -25.47
CA GLU A 160 46.14 16.60 -26.16
C GLU A 160 45.99 16.73 -27.68
N GLY A 161 44.92 16.17 -28.26
CA GLY A 161 44.60 16.38 -29.67
C GLY A 161 44.41 17.87 -30.01
N ARG A 162 43.70 18.63 -29.16
CA ARG A 162 43.53 20.08 -29.35
C ARG A 162 44.87 20.83 -29.22
N ARG A 163 45.75 20.44 -28.30
CA ARG A 163 47.09 20.99 -28.13
C ARG A 163 47.90 20.83 -29.42
N LEU A 164 47.93 19.61 -29.96
CA LEU A 164 48.65 19.24 -31.18
C LEU A 164 48.14 20.00 -32.41
N ILE A 165 46.82 20.13 -32.58
CA ILE A 165 46.25 20.95 -33.66
C ILE A 165 46.68 22.41 -33.55
N ASN A 166 46.64 22.99 -32.35
CA ASN A 166 47.04 24.40 -32.17
C ASN A 166 48.56 24.60 -32.34
N GLU A 167 49.35 23.55 -32.12
CA GLU A 167 50.79 23.52 -32.44
C GLU A 167 51.03 23.41 -33.95
N ALA A 168 50.26 22.57 -34.65
CA ALA A 168 50.36 22.36 -36.10
C ALA A 168 50.09 23.65 -36.89
N ILE A 169 49.13 24.47 -36.46
CA ILE A 169 48.75 25.72 -37.16
C ILE A 169 49.66 26.92 -36.86
N LYS A 170 50.76 26.74 -36.11
CA LYS A 170 51.75 27.81 -35.87
C LYS A 170 52.61 28.10 -37.09
N PHE A 171 52.69 27.14 -38.00
CA PHE A 171 53.51 27.20 -39.20
C PHE A 171 52.71 27.82 -40.36
N GLU A 172 53.39 28.38 -41.38
CA GLU A 172 52.74 28.98 -42.57
C GLU A 172 51.85 27.98 -43.34
N LEU A 173 52.18 26.68 -43.22
CA LEU A 173 51.34 25.55 -43.61
C LEU A 173 51.17 24.66 -42.39
N PRO A 174 49.94 24.19 -42.07
CA PRO A 174 49.73 23.28 -40.94
C PRO A 174 50.66 22.06 -40.99
N ASP A 175 51.28 21.71 -39.87
CA ASP A 175 52.13 20.54 -39.78
C ASP A 175 51.30 19.24 -39.88
N LYS A 176 51.54 18.47 -40.93
CA LYS A 176 50.82 17.23 -41.22
C LYS A 176 51.06 16.15 -40.16
N GLU A 177 52.30 15.98 -39.68
CA GLU A 177 52.63 14.95 -38.70
C GLU A 177 51.96 15.23 -37.35
N LEU A 178 51.96 16.50 -36.93
CA LEU A 178 51.24 16.92 -35.71
C LEU A 178 49.73 16.75 -35.85
N THR A 179 49.18 16.97 -37.05
CA THR A 179 47.75 16.78 -37.33
C THR A 179 47.37 15.29 -37.32
N GLU A 180 48.21 14.40 -37.86
CA GLU A 180 48.03 12.95 -37.78
C GLU A 180 48.05 12.44 -36.32
N GLN A 181 48.99 12.93 -35.52
CA GLN A 181 49.06 12.62 -34.08
C GLN A 181 47.80 13.11 -33.35
N ALA A 182 47.30 14.31 -33.67
CA ALA A 182 46.07 14.84 -33.08
C ALA A 182 44.84 13.97 -33.40
N VAL A 183 44.73 13.47 -34.64
CA VAL A 183 43.62 12.60 -35.06
C VAL A 183 43.64 11.28 -34.32
N GLU A 184 44.81 10.69 -34.05
CA GLU A 184 44.91 9.47 -33.25
C GLU A 184 44.50 9.72 -31.78
N GLU A 185 44.85 10.86 -31.20
CA GLU A 185 44.38 11.25 -29.87
C GLU A 185 42.85 11.43 -29.83
N PHE A 186 42.25 12.08 -30.83
CA PHE A 186 40.78 12.18 -30.93
C PHE A 186 40.11 10.82 -31.13
N LYS A 187 40.73 9.92 -31.90
CA LYS A 187 40.23 8.56 -32.12
C LYS A 187 40.16 7.76 -30.82
N ARG A 188 41.15 7.92 -29.93
CA ARG A 188 41.17 7.27 -28.60
C ARG A 188 40.06 7.77 -27.68
N ALA A 189 39.60 9.02 -27.87
CA ALA A 189 38.60 9.65 -27.03
C ALA A 189 37.17 9.57 -27.57
N LYS A 190 36.97 9.39 -28.90
CA LYS A 190 35.68 9.61 -29.58
C LYS A 190 34.51 8.77 -29.05
N ASP A 191 34.77 7.57 -28.56
CA ASP A 191 33.71 6.63 -28.15
C ASP A 191 33.12 6.98 -26.77
N ARG A 192 33.88 7.71 -25.93
CA ARG A 192 33.48 8.08 -24.55
C ARG A 192 33.37 9.59 -24.32
N TYR A 193 33.94 10.38 -25.22
CA TYR A 193 33.85 11.84 -25.18
C TYR A 193 33.44 12.38 -26.55
N LYS A 194 32.15 12.75 -26.67
CA LYS A 194 31.51 13.13 -27.94
C LYS A 194 32.24 14.24 -28.71
N HIS A 195 32.91 15.16 -28.01
CA HIS A 195 33.69 16.25 -28.63
C HIS A 195 34.90 15.76 -29.43
N ALA A 196 35.52 14.66 -28.98
CA ALA A 196 36.60 14.04 -29.71
C ALA A 196 36.11 13.40 -31.01
N ASN A 197 34.85 12.94 -31.08
CA ASN A 197 34.28 12.42 -32.33
C ASN A 197 34.16 13.50 -33.41
N VAL A 198 33.70 14.70 -33.04
CA VAL A 198 33.60 15.84 -33.97
C VAL A 198 34.98 16.23 -34.50
N CYS A 199 35.97 16.36 -33.61
CA CYS A 199 37.35 16.65 -34.01
C CYS A 199 37.95 15.52 -34.87
N TYR A 200 37.75 14.26 -34.48
CA TYR A 200 38.19 13.10 -35.24
C TYR A 200 37.66 13.12 -36.67
N CYS A 201 36.34 13.28 -36.85
CA CYS A 201 35.74 13.29 -38.18
C CYS A 201 36.25 14.45 -39.04
N ILE A 202 36.32 15.67 -38.51
CA ILE A 202 36.73 16.84 -39.29
C ILE A 202 38.20 16.77 -39.68
N TYR A 203 39.10 16.53 -38.72
CA TYR A 203 40.54 16.49 -39.02
C TYR A 203 40.94 15.25 -39.84
N THR A 204 40.17 14.15 -39.75
CA THR A 204 40.33 13.02 -40.69
C THR A 204 39.98 13.43 -42.12
N VAL A 205 38.88 14.14 -42.34
CA VAL A 205 38.49 14.64 -43.67
C VAL A 205 39.55 15.59 -44.21
N LEU A 206 40.07 16.50 -43.39
CA LEU A 206 41.12 17.46 -43.81
C LEU A 206 42.44 16.77 -44.18
N LEU A 207 42.90 15.79 -43.38
CA LEU A 207 44.11 15.02 -43.68
C LEU A 207 43.99 14.23 -44.99
N GLU A 208 42.83 13.64 -45.25
CA GLU A 208 42.56 12.88 -46.47
C GLU A 208 42.49 13.79 -47.71
N LEU A 209 41.88 14.98 -47.57
CA LEU A 209 41.86 16.01 -48.61
C LEU A 209 43.28 16.49 -48.95
N GLU A 210 44.14 16.67 -47.95
CA GLU A 210 45.53 17.13 -48.12
C GLU A 210 46.47 16.03 -48.65
N SER A 211 46.16 14.76 -48.37
CA SER A 211 47.01 13.62 -48.74
C SER A 211 46.71 13.01 -50.10
N ALA A 212 45.53 13.27 -50.67
CA ALA A 212 45.16 12.76 -51.98
C ALA A 212 45.95 13.51 -53.08
N GLU A 213 46.06 12.92 -54.28
CA GLU A 213 46.40 13.66 -55.52
C GLU A 213 45.16 13.84 -56.40
N VAL A 214 44.24 12.86 -56.35
CA VAL A 214 42.89 12.86 -56.94
C VAL A 214 41.99 12.04 -56.01
N LEU A 215 40.79 12.54 -55.69
CA LEU A 215 39.79 11.80 -54.92
C LEU A 215 38.84 11.08 -55.87
N ASP A 216 38.65 9.77 -55.67
CA ASP A 216 37.62 9.03 -56.41
C ASP A 216 36.24 9.16 -55.76
N ASP A 217 35.19 8.84 -56.52
CA ASP A 217 33.80 8.95 -56.07
C ASP A 217 33.51 8.13 -54.80
N ALA A 218 34.22 7.02 -54.59
CA ALA A 218 34.08 6.17 -53.42
C ALA A 218 34.68 6.83 -52.16
N ALA A 219 35.84 7.47 -52.28
CA ALA A 219 36.47 8.25 -51.23
C ALA A 219 35.64 9.49 -50.88
N VAL A 220 35.14 10.22 -51.88
CA VAL A 220 34.25 11.37 -51.67
C VAL A 220 32.99 10.95 -50.89
N THR A 221 32.35 9.85 -51.28
CA THR A 221 31.16 9.31 -50.58
C THR A 221 31.47 8.94 -49.14
N ARG A 222 32.61 8.28 -48.88
CA ARG A 222 33.06 7.91 -47.53
C ARG A 222 33.31 9.15 -46.64
N LEU A 223 34.03 10.14 -47.16
CA LEU A 223 34.36 11.36 -46.43
C LEU A 223 33.12 12.23 -46.15
N LYS A 224 32.18 12.32 -47.12
CA LYS A 224 30.87 12.92 -46.88
C LYS A 224 30.10 12.19 -45.78
N GLY A 225 30.13 10.86 -45.74
CA GLY A 225 29.50 10.08 -44.68
C GLY A 225 30.08 10.39 -43.28
N LEU A 226 31.40 10.53 -43.18
CA LEU A 226 32.07 10.93 -41.92
C LEU A 226 31.71 12.37 -41.50
N LEU A 227 31.63 13.30 -42.45
CA LEU A 227 31.23 14.68 -42.20
C LEU A 227 29.77 14.77 -41.72
N HIS A 228 28.85 14.06 -42.36
CA HIS A 228 27.44 13.99 -41.94
C HIS A 228 27.30 13.36 -40.55
N THR A 229 28.06 12.30 -40.25
CA THR A 229 28.12 11.71 -38.91
C THR A 229 28.55 12.73 -37.86
N ALA A 230 29.49 13.63 -38.19
CA ALA A 230 29.89 14.72 -37.31
C ALA A 230 28.75 15.73 -37.13
N ILE A 231 28.11 16.16 -38.22
CA ILE A 231 27.00 17.13 -38.23
C ILE A 231 25.80 16.61 -37.43
N ASP A 232 25.41 15.35 -37.62
CA ASP A 232 24.30 14.69 -36.91
C ASP A 232 24.55 14.57 -35.40
N SER A 233 25.81 14.61 -34.98
CA SER A 233 26.20 14.58 -33.56
C SER A 233 26.19 15.96 -32.88
N LEU A 234 25.89 17.04 -33.62
CA LEU A 234 25.83 18.41 -33.12
C LEU A 234 24.40 18.82 -32.68
N PRO A 235 24.25 19.85 -31.82
CA PRO A 235 22.94 20.33 -31.37
C PRO A 235 22.08 20.90 -32.52
N GLU A 236 20.75 20.73 -32.47
CA GLU A 236 19.79 21.16 -33.51
C GLU A 236 19.86 22.66 -33.87
N LYS A 237 20.25 23.53 -32.92
CA LYS A 237 20.46 24.97 -33.14
C LYS A 237 21.95 25.29 -33.27
N MET A 238 22.54 25.01 -34.42
CA MET A 238 23.90 25.44 -34.75
C MET A 238 23.98 26.92 -35.17
N ASP A 239 25.06 27.59 -34.79
CA ASP A 239 25.45 28.91 -35.30
C ASP A 239 25.63 28.85 -36.83
N GLU A 240 25.11 29.85 -37.56
CA GLU A 240 25.20 29.91 -39.03
C GLU A 240 26.65 29.94 -39.53
N THR A 241 27.59 30.46 -38.75
CA THR A 241 29.03 30.44 -39.04
C THR A 241 29.60 29.03 -39.03
N ILE A 242 29.08 28.17 -38.14
CA ILE A 242 29.49 26.77 -38.03
C ILE A 242 28.92 25.97 -39.21
N LYS A 243 27.63 26.16 -39.53
CA LYS A 243 26.99 25.54 -40.70
C LYS A 243 27.68 25.93 -42.01
N SER A 244 28.02 27.21 -42.17
CA SER A 244 28.76 27.71 -43.34
C SER A 244 30.12 27.02 -43.48
N ALA A 245 30.83 26.77 -42.38
CA ALA A 245 32.15 26.13 -42.41
C ALA A 245 32.06 24.63 -42.78
N PHE A 246 31.02 23.93 -42.34
CA PHE A 246 30.76 22.55 -42.78
C PHE A 246 30.36 22.48 -44.27
N GLY A 247 29.52 23.40 -44.74
CA GLY A 247 29.17 23.51 -46.16
C GLY A 247 30.37 23.82 -47.06
N GLU A 248 31.34 24.60 -46.57
CA GLU A 248 32.60 24.85 -47.27
C GLU A 248 33.45 23.57 -47.42
N ILE A 249 33.52 22.71 -46.40
CA ILE A 249 34.21 21.40 -46.50
C ILE A 249 33.49 20.49 -47.50
N GLU A 250 32.16 20.46 -47.46
CA GLU A 250 31.37 19.62 -48.38
C GLU A 250 31.54 20.06 -49.84
N LEU A 251 31.59 21.37 -50.11
CA LEU A 251 31.88 21.92 -51.44
C LEU A 251 33.29 21.53 -51.93
N LEU A 252 34.30 21.50 -51.05
CA LEU A 252 35.65 21.05 -51.43
C LEU A 252 35.67 19.57 -51.83
N LEU A 253 34.89 18.73 -51.15
CA LEU A 253 34.73 17.32 -51.49
C LEU A 253 34.03 17.13 -52.85
N GLU A 254 33.10 18.02 -53.22
CA GLU A 254 32.39 17.98 -54.51
C GLU A 254 33.23 18.48 -55.69
N VAL A 255 34.03 19.53 -55.47
CA VAL A 255 34.87 20.14 -56.51
C VAL A 255 36.18 19.34 -56.70
N GLY A 256 36.47 18.38 -55.83
CA GLY A 256 37.68 17.55 -55.89
C GLY A 256 38.96 18.35 -55.70
N CYS A 257 38.90 19.44 -54.93
CA CYS A 257 40.03 20.33 -54.73
C CYS A 257 40.95 19.79 -53.62
N VAL A 258 42.19 19.47 -53.98
CA VAL A 258 43.11 18.63 -53.21
C VAL A 258 44.09 19.44 -52.33
N LYS A 259 43.93 20.76 -52.27
CA LYS A 259 44.76 21.61 -51.40
C LYS A 259 43.86 22.51 -50.56
N VAL A 260 43.72 22.13 -49.29
CA VAL A 260 43.01 22.92 -48.29
C VAL A 260 43.80 24.22 -48.06
N ASP A 261 43.13 25.36 -48.19
CA ASP A 261 43.69 26.67 -47.88
C ASP A 261 44.05 26.76 -46.37
N PRO A 262 45.28 27.15 -45.99
CA PRO A 262 45.66 27.37 -44.60
C PRO A 262 44.69 28.27 -43.82
N ASP A 263 44.12 29.30 -44.47
CA ASP A 263 43.13 30.17 -43.85
C ASP A 263 41.82 29.43 -43.51
N MET A 264 41.44 28.44 -44.33
CA MET A 264 40.29 27.58 -44.07
C MET A 264 40.56 26.66 -42.87
N PHE A 265 41.76 26.09 -42.74
CA PHE A 265 42.13 25.24 -41.60
C PHE A 265 42.08 26.03 -40.28
N ILE A 266 42.56 27.29 -40.29
CA ILE A 266 42.48 28.21 -39.15
C ILE A 266 41.03 28.59 -38.83
N LYS A 267 40.22 28.89 -39.85
CA LYS A 267 38.78 29.22 -39.72
C LYS A 267 38.00 28.04 -39.13
N LEU A 268 38.24 26.83 -39.60
CA LEU A 268 37.63 25.60 -39.10
C LEU A 268 38.03 25.31 -37.65
N ASN A 269 39.30 25.43 -37.30
CA ASN A 269 39.73 25.28 -35.90
C ASN A 269 39.02 26.29 -34.97
N ARG A 270 38.82 27.54 -35.43
CA ARG A 270 38.04 28.55 -34.69
C ARG A 270 36.56 28.19 -34.58
N CYS A 271 35.95 27.64 -35.63
CA CYS A 271 34.55 27.18 -35.60
C CYS A 271 34.38 25.95 -34.69
N ILE A 272 35.29 24.98 -34.72
CA ILE A 272 35.27 23.79 -33.85
C ILE A 272 35.37 24.21 -32.38
N THR A 273 36.23 25.18 -32.07
CA THR A 273 36.34 25.72 -30.70
C THR A 273 35.00 26.27 -30.18
N LYS A 274 34.14 26.81 -31.07
CA LYS A 274 32.80 27.30 -30.72
C LYS A 274 31.75 26.19 -30.59
N ILE A 275 31.91 25.07 -31.31
CA ILE A 275 31.04 23.88 -31.22
C ILE A 275 31.17 23.23 -29.83
N ASP A 276 32.39 23.20 -29.30
CA ASP A 276 32.72 22.55 -28.02
C ASP A 276 31.96 23.15 -26.81
N TYR A 277 31.53 24.40 -26.91
CA TYR A 277 30.76 25.11 -25.87
C TYR A 277 29.36 24.52 -25.63
N TYR A 278 28.67 24.04 -26.68
CA TYR A 278 27.24 23.66 -26.58
C TYR A 278 26.99 22.23 -26.06
N ALA A 279 27.87 21.26 -26.36
CA ALA A 279 27.66 19.86 -25.96
C ALA A 279 28.15 19.56 -24.52
N LEU A 280 29.17 20.26 -24.00
CA LEU A 280 29.49 20.28 -22.56
C LEU A 280 28.40 20.96 -21.75
N GLY A 281 27.74 21.94 -22.38
CA GLY A 281 26.37 22.40 -22.09
C GLY A 281 25.53 21.29 -21.49
N ALA A 282 25.13 20.36 -22.36
CA ALA A 282 24.21 19.29 -22.03
C ALA A 282 24.70 18.34 -20.92
N TYR A 283 25.98 17.97 -20.87
CA TYR A 283 26.49 17.05 -19.82
C TYR A 283 26.39 17.66 -18.43
N PHE A 284 26.92 18.88 -18.24
CA PHE A 284 26.86 19.54 -16.93
C PHE A 284 25.42 19.88 -16.53
N THR A 285 24.57 20.30 -17.48
CA THR A 285 23.14 20.51 -17.23
C THR A 285 22.48 19.22 -16.77
N HIS A 286 22.78 18.08 -17.40
CA HIS A 286 22.26 16.78 -16.98
C HIS A 286 22.67 16.40 -15.55
N VAL A 287 23.93 16.63 -15.15
CA VAL A 287 24.37 16.34 -13.78
C VAL A 287 23.78 17.34 -12.77
N SER A 288 23.64 18.61 -13.16
CA SER A 288 22.93 19.65 -12.38
C SER A 288 21.44 19.27 -12.17
N GLU A 289 20.78 18.73 -13.19
CA GLU A 289 19.41 18.22 -13.09
C GLU A 289 19.30 17.01 -12.15
N LYS A 290 20.31 16.13 -12.10
CA LYS A 290 20.35 15.04 -11.11
C LYS A 290 20.40 15.58 -9.67
N ILE A 291 21.21 16.61 -9.41
CA ILE A 291 21.24 17.27 -8.10
C ILE A 291 19.89 17.91 -7.78
N ALA A 292 19.30 18.63 -8.72
CA ALA A 292 17.98 19.24 -8.53
C ALA A 292 16.89 18.19 -8.23
N SER A 293 16.93 17.05 -8.91
CA SER A 293 16.03 15.91 -8.66
C SER A 293 16.24 15.34 -7.25
N TYR A 294 17.50 15.13 -6.85
CA TYR A 294 17.84 14.63 -5.52
C TYR A 294 17.42 15.57 -4.39
N LEU A 295 17.59 16.88 -4.57
CA LEU A 295 17.16 17.90 -3.62
C LEU A 295 15.64 17.91 -3.43
N LYS A 296 14.88 17.59 -4.49
CA LYS A 296 13.43 17.49 -4.45
C LYS A 296 12.95 16.19 -3.83
N GLU A 297 13.59 15.07 -4.19
CA GLU A 297 13.23 13.73 -3.75
C GLU A 297 14.49 12.86 -3.59
N PRO A 298 15.02 12.72 -2.35
CA PRO A 298 16.30 12.07 -2.12
C PRO A 298 16.32 10.57 -2.48
N PHE A 299 15.18 9.90 -2.38
CA PHE A 299 14.97 8.51 -2.79
C PHE A 299 13.49 8.30 -3.12
N ARG A 300 13.19 7.27 -3.92
CA ARG A 300 11.84 7.08 -4.49
C ARG A 300 11.24 5.72 -4.10
N PRO A 301 10.68 5.57 -2.90
CA PRO A 301 9.98 4.34 -2.54
C PRO A 301 8.69 4.23 -3.34
N GLU A 302 8.33 3.02 -3.74
CA GLU A 302 7.05 2.65 -4.30
C GLU A 302 6.33 1.76 -3.27
N VAL A 303 5.05 2.02 -3.05
CA VAL A 303 4.27 1.33 -2.01
C VAL A 303 3.06 0.69 -2.67
N ASP A 304 2.86 -0.58 -2.36
CA ASP A 304 1.73 -1.38 -2.80
C ASP A 304 1.19 -2.17 -1.61
N TYR A 305 -0.11 -2.46 -1.63
CA TYR A 305 -0.77 -3.20 -0.56
C TYR A 305 -1.70 -4.25 -1.15
N SER A 306 -1.49 -5.49 -0.75
CA SER A 306 -2.39 -6.60 -1.07
C SER A 306 -2.22 -7.73 -0.07
N ASP A 307 -3.30 -8.47 0.20
CA ASP A 307 -3.29 -9.69 1.04
C ASP A 307 -2.55 -9.50 2.38
N TRP A 308 -2.94 -8.45 3.11
CA TRP A 308 -2.34 -8.06 4.40
C TRP A 308 -0.84 -7.74 4.35
N THR A 309 -0.28 -7.51 3.16
CA THR A 309 1.14 -7.26 2.95
C THR A 309 1.35 -5.87 2.37
N LEU A 310 2.05 -5.03 3.12
CA LEU A 310 2.56 -3.76 2.60
C LEU A 310 3.91 -4.03 1.93
N LYS A 311 3.93 -3.99 0.61
CA LYS A 311 5.12 -4.16 -0.22
C LYS A 311 5.72 -2.79 -0.53
N ILE A 312 7.01 -2.64 -0.28
CA ILE A 312 7.74 -1.40 -0.51
C ILE A 312 8.93 -1.71 -1.41
N THR A 313 8.99 -1.08 -2.58
CA THR A 313 10.09 -1.25 -3.55
C THR A 313 10.95 0.01 -3.60
N PHE A 314 12.27 -0.16 -3.63
CA PHE A 314 13.27 0.88 -3.79
C PHE A 314 14.00 0.65 -5.12
N PRO A 315 13.66 1.39 -6.19
CA PRO A 315 14.33 1.26 -7.49
C PRO A 315 15.82 1.65 -7.46
N GLU A 316 16.21 2.51 -6.51
CA GLU A 316 17.57 3.03 -6.33
C GLU A 316 17.97 2.89 -4.85
N PRO A 317 18.15 1.65 -4.35
CA PRO A 317 18.36 1.39 -2.92
C PRO A 317 19.65 2.04 -2.39
N GLU A 318 20.64 2.28 -3.26
CA GLU A 318 21.89 2.99 -2.95
C GLU A 318 21.70 4.44 -2.47
N LYS A 319 20.53 5.04 -2.74
CA LYS A 319 20.19 6.39 -2.24
C LYS A 319 19.78 6.41 -0.78
N VAL A 320 19.43 5.27 -0.20
CA VAL A 320 19.03 5.13 1.21
C VAL A 320 20.25 4.74 2.02
N THR A 321 20.77 5.69 2.80
CA THR A 321 21.96 5.48 3.61
C THR A 321 21.58 5.01 5.03
N ASP A 322 22.34 4.01 5.51
CA ASP A 322 22.22 3.46 6.87
C ASP A 322 20.80 2.94 7.21
N LYS A 323 20.23 3.36 8.34
CA LYS A 323 19.02 2.83 8.95
C LYS A 323 17.75 3.45 8.35
N LEU A 324 16.89 2.65 7.73
CA LEU A 324 15.58 3.10 7.27
C LEU A 324 14.51 2.87 8.34
N ALA A 325 13.77 3.93 8.66
CA ALA A 325 12.55 3.88 9.46
C ALA A 325 11.33 4.08 8.55
N ILE A 326 10.37 3.16 8.61
CA ILE A 326 9.11 3.22 7.86
C ILE A 326 7.99 3.30 8.87
N LYS A 327 7.13 4.33 8.72
CA LYS A 327 5.97 4.55 9.58
C LYS A 327 4.70 4.64 8.75
N ALA A 328 3.63 4.10 9.29
CA ALA A 328 2.26 4.27 8.82
C ALA A 328 1.50 5.02 9.92
N GLY A 329 1.22 6.32 9.70
CA GLY A 329 0.76 7.21 10.75
C GLY A 329 1.77 7.25 11.90
N ASP A 330 1.31 6.94 13.13
CA ASP A 330 2.16 6.88 14.32
C ASP A 330 2.86 5.51 14.50
N ASN A 331 2.48 4.49 13.73
CA ASN A 331 2.98 3.13 13.89
C ASN A 331 4.31 2.94 13.15
N VAL A 332 5.35 2.51 13.86
CA VAL A 332 6.62 2.11 13.26
C VAL A 332 6.50 0.69 12.72
N LEU A 333 6.55 0.54 11.39
CA LEU A 333 6.44 -0.75 10.72
C LEU A 333 7.80 -1.40 10.47
N PHE A 334 8.84 -0.60 10.27
CA PHE A 334 10.20 -1.06 9.99
C PHE A 334 11.22 -0.09 10.57
N SER A 335 12.34 -0.60 11.09
CA SER A 335 13.39 0.23 11.69
C SER A 335 14.75 -0.49 11.66
N GLU A 336 15.28 -0.77 10.47
CA GLU A 336 16.53 -1.49 10.25
C GLU A 336 17.30 -0.92 9.03
N PRO A 337 18.59 -1.24 8.84
CA PRO A 337 19.30 -0.90 7.61
C PRO A 337 18.67 -1.53 6.36
N LEU A 338 18.54 -0.76 5.27
CA LEU A 338 18.04 -1.28 4.00
C LEU A 338 19.05 -2.26 3.35
N GLY A 339 20.34 -1.89 3.38
CA GLY A 339 21.41 -2.66 2.75
C GLY A 339 21.23 -2.75 1.23
N ILE A 340 21.40 -3.95 0.66
CA ILE A 340 21.20 -4.23 -0.78
C ILE A 340 19.76 -4.61 -1.15
N ARG A 341 18.81 -4.48 -0.21
CA ARG A 341 17.41 -4.88 -0.45
C ARG A 341 16.73 -3.86 -1.35
N ASP A 342 16.19 -4.34 -2.47
CA ASP A 342 15.32 -3.55 -3.35
C ASP A 342 13.85 -3.59 -2.89
N THR A 343 13.48 -4.54 -2.02
CA THR A 343 12.10 -4.75 -1.60
C THR A 343 11.98 -5.08 -0.11
N ILE A 344 10.98 -4.52 0.56
CA ILE A 344 10.57 -4.86 1.92
C ILE A 344 9.12 -5.33 1.90
N HIS A 345 8.85 -6.43 2.61
CA HIS A 345 7.51 -6.97 2.83
C HIS A 345 7.15 -6.87 4.30
N ILE A 346 6.13 -6.08 4.62
CA ILE A 346 5.55 -6.03 5.97
C ILE A 346 4.28 -6.88 5.95
N GLU A 347 4.41 -8.13 6.37
CA GLU A 347 3.31 -9.10 6.43
C GLU A 347 2.36 -8.82 7.61
N LYS A 348 1.09 -9.24 7.47
CA LYS A 348 0.04 -9.13 8.50
C LYS A 348 -0.24 -7.69 8.93
N HIS A 349 -0.08 -6.74 8.04
CA HIS A 349 -0.43 -5.34 8.23
C HIS A 349 -1.94 -5.16 8.04
N ILE A 350 -2.70 -5.13 9.14
CA ILE A 350 -4.14 -4.88 9.12
C ILE A 350 -4.37 -3.36 9.32
N PRO A 351 -4.89 -2.64 8.31
CA PRO A 351 -5.08 -1.20 8.37
C PRO A 351 -6.26 -0.83 9.27
N ARG A 352 -6.19 0.35 9.90
CA ARG A 352 -7.29 0.93 10.70
C ARG A 352 -8.07 2.00 9.95
N VAL A 353 -7.49 2.52 8.87
CA VAL A 353 -8.06 3.58 8.03
C VAL A 353 -7.94 3.15 6.56
N LYS A 354 -8.80 3.68 5.69
CA LYS A 354 -8.73 3.39 4.24
C LYS A 354 -7.45 3.90 3.62
N ARG A 355 -7.11 5.16 3.94
CA ARG A 355 -5.97 5.86 3.38
C ARG A 355 -5.08 6.37 4.48
N GLU A 356 -3.79 6.25 4.23
CA GLU A 356 -2.77 6.70 5.15
C GLU A 356 -1.58 7.25 4.37
N VAL A 357 -0.70 7.95 5.08
CA VAL A 357 0.59 8.37 4.53
C VAL A 357 1.67 7.52 5.17
N VAL A 358 2.38 6.77 4.35
CA VAL A 358 3.58 6.04 4.75
C VAL A 358 4.76 7.01 4.69
N THR A 359 5.45 7.15 5.81
CA THR A 359 6.61 8.03 5.98
C THR A 359 7.88 7.19 6.04
N PHE A 360 8.83 7.52 5.18
CA PHE A 360 10.15 6.89 5.08
C PHE A 360 11.18 7.89 5.58
N THR A 361 11.94 7.52 6.61
CA THR A 361 13.03 8.34 7.13
C THR A 361 14.30 7.50 7.10
N ASP A 362 15.30 7.91 6.33
CA ASP A 362 16.59 7.20 6.29
C ASP A 362 17.45 7.52 7.52
N GLY A 363 18.65 6.92 7.59
CA GLY A 363 19.58 7.18 8.68
C GLY A 363 19.89 8.67 8.74
N THR A 364 19.90 9.30 7.55
CA THR A 364 20.12 10.74 7.33
C THR A 364 19.08 11.71 7.86
N GLY A 365 17.95 11.23 8.35
CA GLY A 365 16.82 12.08 8.71
C GLY A 365 16.10 12.66 7.49
N LYS A 366 16.47 12.27 6.26
CA LYS A 366 15.74 12.64 5.05
C LYS A 366 14.43 11.89 5.03
N THR A 367 13.36 12.61 4.73
CA THR A 367 12.01 12.07 4.81
C THR A 367 11.31 12.14 3.45
N VAL A 368 10.70 11.02 3.05
CA VAL A 368 9.84 10.90 1.88
C VAL A 368 8.51 10.32 2.32
N THR A 369 7.41 10.78 1.73
CA THR A 369 6.06 10.30 2.06
C THR A 369 5.38 9.72 0.84
N ARG A 370 4.58 8.67 1.04
CA ARG A 370 3.72 8.07 0.01
C ARG A 370 2.31 7.87 0.54
N PRO A 371 1.27 8.31 -0.19
CA PRO A 371 -0.08 7.90 0.12
C PRO A 371 -0.24 6.42 -0.19
N ILE A 372 -1.08 5.73 0.59
CA ILE A 372 -1.50 4.35 0.34
C ILE A 372 -3.02 4.26 0.50
N ASP A 373 -3.67 3.48 -0.36
CA ASP A 373 -5.09 3.12 -0.26
C ASP A 373 -5.17 1.62 0.05
N TYR A 374 -5.68 1.27 1.23
CA TYR A 374 -5.72 -0.10 1.73
C TYR A 374 -7.00 -0.82 1.30
N SER A 375 -7.19 -0.94 -0.01
CA SER A 375 -8.24 -1.77 -0.62
C SER A 375 -7.64 -3.03 -1.22
N ASP A 376 -8.46 -4.07 -1.35
CA ASP A 376 -8.14 -5.17 -2.25
C ASP A 376 -9.29 -5.39 -3.20
N GLU A 377 -8.96 -5.79 -4.41
CA GLU A 377 -9.91 -6.06 -5.47
C GLU A 377 -10.59 -7.42 -5.23
N VAL A 378 -11.92 -7.44 -5.02
CA VAL A 378 -12.69 -8.66 -4.78
C VAL A 378 -13.62 -8.92 -5.97
N LYS A 379 -13.58 -10.15 -6.49
CA LYS A 379 -14.44 -10.55 -7.59
C LYS A 379 -15.91 -10.66 -7.15
N CYS A 380 -16.80 -9.97 -7.85
CA CYS A 380 -18.25 -10.03 -7.70
C CYS A 380 -18.93 -10.54 -8.99
N ASP A 381 -20.26 -10.66 -8.99
CA ASP A 381 -21.01 -11.19 -10.15
C ASP A 381 -20.79 -10.35 -11.42
N ASP A 382 -20.73 -9.01 -11.29
CA ASP A 382 -20.61 -8.06 -12.41
C ASP A 382 -19.22 -7.41 -12.57
N GLY A 383 -18.17 -8.04 -12.05
CA GLY A 383 -16.79 -7.56 -12.20
C GLY A 383 -15.98 -7.66 -10.91
N TYR A 384 -15.37 -6.54 -10.53
CA TYR A 384 -14.56 -6.42 -9.32
C TYR A 384 -14.93 -5.17 -8.54
N VAL A 385 -14.82 -5.24 -7.22
CA VAL A 385 -15.06 -4.14 -6.30
C VAL A 385 -13.88 -4.01 -5.36
N ASP A 386 -13.40 -2.79 -5.17
CA ASP A 386 -12.42 -2.47 -4.14
C ASP A 386 -13.06 -2.58 -2.76
N VAL A 387 -12.61 -3.54 -1.96
CA VAL A 387 -13.12 -3.78 -0.61
C VAL A 387 -12.07 -3.37 0.41
N TYR A 388 -12.48 -2.47 1.30
CA TYR A 388 -11.70 -2.02 2.44
C TYR A 388 -11.98 -2.92 3.65
N THR A 389 -10.96 -3.58 4.20
CA THR A 389 -11.11 -4.37 5.43
C THR A 389 -10.29 -3.75 6.55
N LEU A 390 -10.97 -3.17 7.55
CA LEU A 390 -10.33 -2.35 8.59
C LEU A 390 -10.44 -2.97 9.98
N GLU A 391 -9.36 -2.90 10.77
CA GLU A 391 -9.37 -3.24 12.19
C GLU A 391 -10.06 -2.12 12.99
N HIS A 392 -10.99 -2.52 13.85
CA HIS A 392 -11.56 -1.66 14.88
C HIS A 392 -11.26 -2.25 16.27
N ASP A 393 -10.40 -1.56 17.02
CA ASP A 393 -10.02 -1.95 18.37
C ASP A 393 -11.11 -1.57 19.37
N CYS A 394 -11.87 -2.58 19.80
CA CYS A 394 -13.00 -2.44 20.72
C CYS A 394 -12.81 -3.34 21.95
N ARG A 395 -11.55 -3.58 22.32
CA ARG A 395 -11.16 -4.51 23.37
C ARG A 395 -11.80 -4.19 24.71
N ARG A 396 -12.21 -5.23 25.41
CA ARG A 396 -12.77 -5.17 26.76
C ARG A 396 -11.94 -5.96 27.74
N GLY A 397 -11.96 -5.53 29.00
CA GLY A 397 -11.37 -6.26 30.13
C GLY A 397 -12.22 -7.48 30.51
N ILE A 398 -12.29 -8.49 29.65
CA ILE A 398 -12.92 -9.79 29.96
C ILE A 398 -11.81 -10.73 30.45
N ALA A 399 -11.80 -11.05 31.75
CA ALA A 399 -10.76 -11.88 32.37
C ALA A 399 -10.95 -13.40 32.20
N SER A 400 -12.06 -13.84 31.60
CA SER A 400 -12.37 -15.27 31.40
C SER A 400 -11.60 -15.86 30.23
N ASN A 401 -11.10 -17.10 30.36
CA ASN A 401 -10.54 -17.84 29.21
C ASN A 401 -11.61 -18.23 28.17
N TYR A 402 -12.87 -18.26 28.59
CA TYR A 402 -14.00 -18.52 27.71
C TYR A 402 -14.56 -17.23 27.13
N PHE A 403 -14.91 -17.28 25.84
CA PHE A 403 -15.70 -16.25 25.16
C PHE A 403 -17.11 -16.80 24.91
N ASN A 404 -18.13 -16.17 25.48
CA ASN A 404 -19.51 -16.65 25.47
C ASN A 404 -20.31 -16.00 24.35
N ILE A 405 -20.93 -16.82 23.51
CA ILE A 405 -21.68 -16.37 22.34
C ILE A 405 -23.10 -16.91 22.40
N ALA A 406 -24.09 -16.04 22.27
CA ALA A 406 -25.48 -16.40 22.03
C ALA A 406 -25.79 -16.37 20.53
N ILE A 407 -26.22 -17.50 19.98
CA ILE A 407 -26.51 -17.66 18.55
C ILE A 407 -28.01 -17.88 18.41
N VAL A 408 -28.71 -16.97 17.74
CA VAL A 408 -30.17 -17.02 17.67
C VAL A 408 -30.61 -17.72 16.38
N GLN A 409 -31.41 -18.77 16.52
CA GLN A 409 -32.22 -19.34 15.45
C GLN A 409 -33.67 -18.88 15.60
N LEU A 410 -34.09 -17.95 14.75
CA LEU A 410 -35.38 -17.27 14.86
C LEU A 410 -36.31 -17.61 13.70
N LYS A 411 -37.61 -17.73 13.95
CA LYS A 411 -38.65 -17.77 12.92
C LYS A 411 -39.14 -16.36 12.59
N TYR A 412 -39.16 -16.02 11.30
CA TYR A 412 -39.65 -14.73 10.82
C TYR A 412 -40.15 -14.80 9.37
N HIS A 413 -40.87 -13.76 8.95
CA HIS A 413 -41.46 -13.70 7.62
C HIS A 413 -40.79 -12.58 6.82
N LEU A 414 -40.18 -12.94 5.70
CA LEU A 414 -39.53 -12.01 4.79
C LEU A 414 -40.44 -11.67 3.62
N TYR A 415 -40.32 -10.43 3.12
CA TYR A 415 -40.97 -9.99 1.90
C TYR A 415 -40.05 -9.05 1.11
N LYS A 416 -40.27 -8.99 -0.21
CA LYS A 416 -39.57 -8.05 -1.10
C LYS A 416 -40.42 -6.80 -1.29
N GLU A 417 -39.83 -5.62 -1.09
CA GLU A 417 -40.45 -4.31 -1.37
C GLU A 417 -39.50 -3.49 -2.24
N GLY A 418 -39.88 -3.31 -3.52
CA GLY A 418 -38.92 -2.87 -4.54
C GLY A 418 -37.76 -3.86 -4.63
N SER A 419 -36.52 -3.38 -4.61
CA SER A 419 -35.31 -4.23 -4.63
C SER A 419 -34.81 -4.64 -3.23
N ALA A 420 -35.45 -4.16 -2.16
CA ALA A 420 -35.03 -4.44 -0.79
C ALA A 420 -35.80 -5.62 -0.18
N ILE A 421 -35.10 -6.48 0.54
CA ILE A 421 -35.71 -7.55 1.35
C ILE A 421 -35.91 -7.02 2.78
N LYS A 422 -37.12 -7.23 3.31
CA LYS A 422 -37.53 -6.76 4.64
C LYS A 422 -38.17 -7.88 5.45
N VAL A 423 -38.13 -7.71 6.77
CA VAL A 423 -38.84 -8.58 7.72
C VAL A 423 -40.18 -7.97 8.08
N ARG A 424 -41.23 -8.80 8.12
CA ARG A 424 -42.51 -8.43 8.71
C ARG A 424 -42.36 -8.49 10.23
N HIS A 425 -42.75 -7.42 10.89
CA HIS A 425 -42.73 -7.33 12.34
C HIS A 425 -43.97 -6.62 12.87
N ASP A 426 -44.33 -6.98 14.09
CA ASP A 426 -45.35 -6.37 14.92
C ASP A 426 -44.84 -6.32 16.37
N ASP A 427 -45.67 -5.85 17.29
CA ASP A 427 -45.29 -5.76 18.71
C ASP A 427 -44.99 -7.14 19.32
N GLN A 428 -45.65 -8.21 18.85
CA GLN A 428 -45.37 -9.57 19.33
C GLN A 428 -43.95 -10.03 18.91
N TYR A 429 -43.56 -9.74 17.67
CA TYR A 429 -42.22 -10.02 17.18
C TYR A 429 -41.14 -9.25 17.94
N LEU A 430 -41.40 -7.98 18.28
CA LEU A 430 -40.49 -7.17 19.08
C LEU A 430 -40.38 -7.69 20.52
N ASN A 431 -41.50 -8.05 21.15
CA ASN A 431 -41.51 -8.68 22.47
C ASN A 431 -40.71 -9.99 22.48
N LYS A 432 -40.83 -10.81 21.43
CA LYS A 432 -40.02 -12.02 21.25
C LYS A 432 -38.53 -11.72 21.25
N ILE A 433 -38.10 -10.70 20.51
CA ILE A 433 -36.70 -10.27 20.48
C ILE A 433 -36.25 -9.76 21.85
N GLY A 434 -37.06 -8.96 22.54
CA GLY A 434 -36.80 -8.49 23.89
C GLY A 434 -36.59 -9.64 24.88
N SER A 435 -37.50 -10.63 24.89
CA SER A 435 -37.38 -11.82 25.74
C SER A 435 -36.13 -12.63 25.45
N ILE A 436 -35.67 -12.69 24.19
CA ILE A 436 -34.41 -13.34 23.82
C ILE A 436 -33.21 -12.59 24.41
N LEU A 437 -33.18 -11.26 24.28
CA LEU A 437 -32.12 -10.42 24.83
C LEU A 437 -32.03 -10.59 26.36
N ASP A 438 -33.16 -10.48 27.05
CA ASP A 438 -33.24 -10.63 28.51
C ASP A 438 -32.80 -12.03 28.97
N ALA A 439 -33.14 -13.07 28.21
CA ALA A 439 -32.75 -14.44 28.54
C ALA A 439 -31.24 -14.71 28.40
N VAL A 440 -30.50 -13.90 27.65
CA VAL A 440 -29.04 -14.06 27.53
C VAL A 440 -28.26 -13.00 28.27
N LYS A 441 -28.96 -12.09 28.95
CA LYS A 441 -28.36 -11.05 29.77
C LYS A 441 -27.37 -11.68 30.76
N GLU A 442 -26.19 -11.07 30.88
CA GLU A 442 -25.08 -11.53 31.75
C GLU A 442 -24.47 -12.91 31.40
N GLU A 443 -25.04 -13.67 30.46
CA GLU A 443 -24.54 -14.99 30.03
C GLU A 443 -23.72 -14.94 28.73
N ALA A 444 -23.81 -13.86 27.94
CA ALA A 444 -23.15 -13.74 26.64
C ALA A 444 -22.31 -12.46 26.52
N ASP A 445 -21.12 -12.60 25.93
CA ASP A 445 -20.26 -11.48 25.53
C ASP A 445 -20.67 -10.92 24.15
N LEU A 446 -21.18 -11.81 23.29
CA LEU A 446 -21.64 -11.54 21.93
C LEU A 446 -22.98 -12.25 21.68
N ILE A 447 -23.96 -11.55 21.11
CA ILE A 447 -25.18 -12.16 20.55
C ILE A 447 -25.26 -11.92 19.04
N VAL A 448 -25.64 -12.97 18.30
CA VAL A 448 -25.73 -12.94 16.83
C VAL A 448 -27.15 -13.32 16.41
N PHE A 449 -27.78 -12.41 15.66
CA PHE A 449 -29.07 -12.62 15.02
C PHE A 449 -28.92 -12.98 13.53
N PRO A 450 -29.87 -13.73 12.94
CA PRO A 450 -29.86 -14.06 11.52
C PRO A 450 -29.99 -12.85 10.59
N GLU A 451 -29.56 -13.02 9.34
CA GLU A 451 -29.75 -12.02 8.25
C GLU A 451 -31.21 -11.57 8.16
N PHE A 452 -31.46 -10.27 7.96
CA PHE A 452 -32.80 -9.65 7.87
C PHE A 452 -33.67 -9.72 9.13
N SER A 453 -33.29 -10.43 10.18
CA SER A 453 -34.19 -10.72 11.29
C SER A 453 -34.51 -9.53 12.21
N ILE A 454 -33.66 -8.50 12.25
CA ILE A 454 -33.86 -7.32 13.11
C ILE A 454 -34.33 -6.12 12.26
N PRO A 455 -35.51 -5.54 12.56
CA PRO A 455 -35.98 -4.32 11.90
C PRO A 455 -35.07 -3.12 12.17
N PHE A 456 -34.92 -2.23 11.18
CA PHE A 456 -34.11 -1.00 11.31
C PHE A 456 -34.54 -0.12 12.49
N ASP A 457 -35.86 0.08 12.66
CA ASP A 457 -36.38 0.98 13.70
C ASP A 457 -36.05 0.51 15.13
N TYR A 458 -35.67 -0.76 15.31
CA TYR A 458 -35.34 -1.33 16.61
C TYR A 458 -33.86 -1.19 17.01
N LEU A 459 -33.00 -0.75 16.09
CA LEU A 459 -31.55 -0.65 16.33
C LEU A 459 -31.19 0.35 17.43
N SER A 460 -31.99 1.41 17.61
CA SER A 460 -31.80 2.37 18.70
C SER A 460 -32.08 1.77 20.08
N GLU A 461 -32.98 0.80 20.16
CA GLU A 461 -33.24 0.06 21.41
C GLU A 461 -32.15 -0.97 21.65
N PHE A 462 -31.71 -1.67 20.62
CA PHE A 462 -30.55 -2.57 20.70
C PHE A 462 -29.30 -1.84 21.17
N LYS A 463 -29.06 -0.60 20.70
CA LYS A 463 -27.94 0.22 21.17
C LYS A 463 -28.03 0.51 22.66
N ARG A 464 -29.21 0.94 23.13
CA ARG A 464 -29.48 1.19 24.56
C ARG A 464 -29.30 -0.08 25.40
N TYR A 465 -29.80 -1.21 24.93
CA TYR A 465 -29.65 -2.51 25.59
C TYR A 465 -28.18 -2.94 25.67
N SER A 466 -27.45 -2.82 24.55
CA SER A 466 -26.03 -3.15 24.44
C SER A 466 -25.20 -2.33 25.43
N ASP A 467 -25.41 -1.01 25.49
CA ASP A 467 -24.74 -0.12 26.44
C ASP A 467 -25.03 -0.47 27.90
N ALA A 468 -26.30 -0.74 28.22
CA ALA A 468 -26.73 -1.02 29.59
C ALA A 468 -26.21 -2.36 30.13
N ASN A 469 -26.03 -3.36 29.26
CA ASN A 469 -25.70 -4.72 29.67
C ASN A 469 -24.28 -5.15 29.28
N GLY A 470 -23.53 -4.33 28.54
CA GLY A 470 -22.16 -4.63 28.15
C GLY A 470 -22.03 -5.74 27.11
N ILE A 471 -23.07 -6.04 26.33
CA ILE A 471 -23.11 -7.15 25.36
C ILE A 471 -22.91 -6.62 23.93
N VAL A 472 -22.03 -7.25 23.15
CA VAL A 472 -21.88 -6.95 21.72
C VAL A 472 -23.01 -7.61 20.94
N ILE A 473 -23.62 -6.90 19.98
CA ILE A 473 -24.74 -7.43 19.19
C ILE A 473 -24.42 -7.35 17.69
N VAL A 474 -24.47 -8.49 17.00
CA VAL A 474 -24.57 -8.55 15.53
C VAL A 474 -26.05 -8.68 15.19
N ALA A 475 -26.68 -7.58 14.78
CA ALA A 475 -28.13 -7.45 14.63
C ALA A 475 -28.63 -7.97 13.26
N GLY A 476 -28.09 -9.10 12.78
CA GLY A 476 -28.44 -9.63 11.47
C GLY A 476 -27.92 -8.74 10.35
N SER A 477 -28.81 -8.39 9.41
CA SER A 477 -28.52 -7.42 8.36
C SER A 477 -29.80 -6.75 7.84
N HIS A 478 -29.68 -5.66 7.10
CA HIS A 478 -30.80 -5.04 6.40
C HIS A 478 -30.32 -4.16 5.25
N TYR A 479 -31.24 -3.78 4.36
CA TYR A 479 -30.95 -2.86 3.27
C TYR A 479 -30.96 -1.40 3.71
N VAL A 480 -30.00 -0.63 3.22
CA VAL A 480 -30.06 0.83 3.23
C VAL A 480 -31.12 1.27 2.21
N ILE A 481 -32.12 2.00 2.68
CA ILE A 481 -33.25 2.45 1.87
C ILE A 481 -33.48 3.94 2.08
N ASP A 482 -34.01 4.58 1.03
CA ASP A 482 -34.23 6.03 0.99
C ASP A 482 -35.07 6.54 2.16
N ALA A 483 -36.14 5.81 2.52
CA ALA A 483 -37.04 6.15 3.63
C ALA A 483 -36.34 6.33 4.99
N ASN A 484 -35.16 5.72 5.17
CA ASN A 484 -34.40 5.79 6.43
C ASN A 484 -33.05 6.51 6.27
N LEU A 485 -32.69 6.99 5.09
CA LEU A 485 -31.33 7.49 4.78
C LEU A 485 -30.86 8.56 5.77
N GLY A 486 -31.72 9.53 6.10
CA GLY A 486 -31.41 10.56 7.10
C GLY A 486 -31.18 10.02 8.52
N LYS A 487 -31.85 8.91 8.90
CA LYS A 487 -31.68 8.27 10.21
C LYS A 487 -30.38 7.45 10.29
N TYR A 488 -29.87 6.95 9.17
CA TYR A 488 -28.60 6.20 9.16
C TYR A 488 -27.43 7.05 9.67
N GLY A 489 -27.33 8.31 9.22
CA GLY A 489 -26.29 9.23 9.70
C GLY A 489 -26.35 9.50 11.21
N ASP A 490 -27.55 9.47 11.81
CA ASP A 490 -27.74 9.65 13.25
C ASP A 490 -27.37 8.41 14.07
N LEU A 491 -27.46 7.22 13.49
CA LEU A 491 -27.30 5.97 14.24
C LEU A 491 -25.96 5.28 13.99
N PHE A 492 -25.45 5.33 12.77
CA PHE A 492 -24.24 4.64 12.34
C PHE A 492 -23.02 5.55 12.34
N ASP A 493 -21.86 4.92 12.50
CA ASP A 493 -20.59 5.62 12.46
C ASP A 493 -20.25 5.98 11.01
N SER A 494 -19.96 7.26 10.80
CA SER A 494 -19.72 7.82 9.49
C SER A 494 -18.24 7.82 9.14
N GLU A 495 -17.46 6.82 9.58
CA GLU A 495 -16.03 6.69 9.27
C GLU A 495 -15.73 6.76 7.75
N PHE A 496 -16.78 6.73 6.91
CA PHE A 496 -16.77 6.80 5.44
C PHE A 496 -17.65 7.91 4.82
N GLY A 497 -18.00 8.93 5.62
CA GLY A 497 -18.90 10.00 5.23
C GLY A 497 -20.36 9.73 5.63
N GLU A 498 -21.21 10.72 5.44
CA GLU A 498 -22.65 10.59 5.68
C GLU A 498 -23.24 9.56 4.72
N PHE A 499 -24.10 8.68 5.24
CA PHE A 499 -24.90 7.77 4.40
C PHE A 499 -25.65 8.59 3.36
N GLY A 500 -25.48 8.24 2.09
CA GLY A 500 -26.06 8.97 0.96
C GLY A 500 -26.64 8.06 -0.11
N GLU A 501 -27.03 8.65 -1.24
CA GLU A 501 -27.63 7.91 -2.37
C GLU A 501 -26.74 6.76 -2.87
N LYS A 502 -25.41 6.93 -2.80
CA LYS A 502 -24.42 5.89 -3.17
C LYS A 502 -24.50 4.61 -2.33
N ASP A 503 -25.14 4.68 -1.16
CA ASP A 503 -25.25 3.57 -0.22
C ASP A 503 -26.61 2.86 -0.32
N LEU A 504 -27.54 3.39 -1.10
CA LEU A 504 -28.85 2.77 -1.32
C LEU A 504 -28.69 1.34 -1.86
N LEU A 505 -29.56 0.46 -1.39
CA LEU A 505 -29.60 -0.96 -1.72
C LEU A 505 -28.36 -1.77 -1.32
N LYS A 506 -27.42 -1.20 -0.56
CA LYS A 506 -26.42 -2.00 0.16
C LYS A 506 -27.09 -2.78 1.29
N ASN A 507 -26.76 -4.06 1.41
CA ASN A 507 -27.15 -4.89 2.55
C ASN A 507 -26.05 -4.82 3.62
N ILE A 508 -26.36 -4.29 4.80
CA ILE A 508 -25.37 -4.04 5.86
C ILE A 508 -25.71 -4.85 7.12
N ALA A 509 -24.69 -5.35 7.82
CA ALA A 509 -24.80 -6.00 9.11
C ALA A 509 -24.41 -5.02 10.23
N PRO A 510 -25.35 -4.57 11.07
CA PRO A 510 -25.06 -3.71 12.21
C PRO A 510 -24.32 -4.49 13.30
N VAL A 511 -23.21 -3.93 13.76
CA VAL A 511 -22.40 -4.43 14.86
C VAL A 511 -22.39 -3.38 15.96
N ILE A 512 -23.10 -3.67 17.03
CA ILE A 512 -23.37 -2.75 18.12
C ILE A 512 -22.37 -3.06 19.23
N ILE A 513 -21.41 -2.15 19.38
CA ILE A 513 -20.39 -2.21 20.43
C ILE A 513 -20.86 -1.35 21.62
N PRO A 514 -21.00 -1.91 22.83
CA PRO A 514 -21.34 -1.11 24.01
C PRO A 514 -20.34 0.02 24.24
N SER A 515 -20.82 1.17 24.71
CA SER A 515 -20.04 2.41 24.91
C SER A 515 -19.51 3.08 23.63
N SER A 516 -19.62 2.47 22.46
CA SER A 516 -19.41 3.20 21.19
C SER A 516 -20.49 4.27 21.04
N LYS A 517 -20.15 5.45 20.50
CA LYS A 517 -21.16 6.50 20.28
C LYS A 517 -22.17 6.10 19.20
N LYS A 518 -21.72 5.38 18.19
CA LYS A 518 -22.48 5.02 16.99
C LYS A 518 -22.41 3.52 16.74
N ILE A 519 -23.34 3.01 15.95
CA ILE A 519 -23.36 1.62 15.49
C ILE A 519 -22.34 1.46 14.36
N LEU A 520 -21.52 0.40 14.41
CA LEU A 520 -20.61 0.05 13.33
C LEU A 520 -21.31 -0.91 12.38
N HIS A 521 -20.80 -1.09 11.16
CA HIS A 521 -21.34 -2.07 10.23
C HIS A 521 -20.29 -2.71 9.34
N THR A 522 -20.65 -3.87 8.80
CA THR A 522 -20.02 -4.52 7.65
C THR A 522 -21.02 -4.50 6.49
N GLU A 523 -20.53 -4.32 5.27
CA GLU A 523 -21.36 -4.29 4.05
C GLU A 523 -21.21 -5.60 3.28
N LYS A 524 -22.34 -6.15 2.83
CA LYS A 524 -22.38 -7.36 2.03
C LYS A 524 -21.80 -7.09 0.64
N VAL A 525 -20.83 -7.87 0.22
CA VAL A 525 -20.16 -7.66 -1.08
C VAL A 525 -20.89 -8.42 -2.18
N LEU A 526 -21.37 -9.64 -1.90
CA LEU A 526 -21.93 -10.54 -2.91
C LEU A 526 -23.43 -10.77 -2.72
N ALA A 527 -24.19 -10.49 -3.78
CA ALA A 527 -25.62 -10.76 -3.82
C ALA A 527 -25.90 -12.28 -3.89
N ALA A 528 -26.81 -12.77 -3.03
CA ALA A 528 -27.42 -14.06 -3.23
C ALA A 528 -28.31 -14.04 -4.48
N LYS A 529 -28.66 -15.22 -5.00
CA LYS A 529 -29.45 -15.35 -6.24
C LYS A 529 -30.71 -14.47 -6.28
N VAL A 530 -31.42 -14.34 -5.14
CA VAL A 530 -32.66 -13.56 -5.03
C VAL A 530 -32.43 -12.05 -4.97
N GLU A 531 -31.21 -11.62 -4.65
CA GLU A 531 -30.80 -10.23 -4.52
C GLU A 531 -30.18 -9.68 -5.81
N ARG A 532 -29.97 -10.53 -6.82
CA ARG A 532 -29.35 -10.14 -8.10
C ARG A 532 -30.33 -9.36 -8.98
N PRO A 533 -29.84 -8.40 -9.79
CA PRO A 533 -30.67 -7.71 -10.76
C PRO A 533 -31.26 -8.70 -11.77
N LEU A 534 -32.53 -8.49 -12.14
CA LEU A 534 -33.26 -9.31 -13.11
C LEU A 534 -33.99 -8.38 -14.09
N PHE A 535 -33.63 -8.48 -15.37
CA PHE A 535 -34.17 -7.65 -16.46
C PHE A 535 -33.99 -6.13 -16.21
N PHE A 536 -35.06 -5.47 -15.76
CA PHE A 536 -35.10 -4.03 -15.50
C PHE A 536 -35.13 -3.70 -14.00
N GLU A 537 -35.15 -4.71 -13.11
CA GLU A 537 -35.08 -4.50 -11.67
C GLU A 537 -33.64 -4.33 -11.21
N GLU A 538 -33.40 -3.27 -10.43
CA GLU A 538 -32.15 -3.09 -9.70
C GLU A 538 -31.98 -4.20 -8.65
N GLY A 539 -30.73 -4.64 -8.45
CA GLY A 539 -30.38 -5.62 -7.43
C GLY A 539 -29.77 -4.98 -6.19
N MET A 540 -29.22 -5.82 -5.31
CA MET A 540 -28.36 -5.36 -4.22
C MET A 540 -27.13 -4.67 -4.78
N MET A 541 -26.81 -3.51 -4.23
CA MET A 541 -25.57 -2.82 -4.52
C MET A 541 -24.42 -3.45 -3.71
N PRO A 542 -23.28 -3.79 -4.33
CA PRO A 542 -22.13 -4.32 -3.62
C PRO A 542 -21.63 -3.35 -2.55
N GLY A 543 -21.40 -3.88 -1.34
CA GLY A 543 -20.68 -3.22 -0.28
C GLY A 543 -19.19 -3.10 -0.58
N ASN A 544 -18.54 -2.11 0.03
CA ASN A 544 -17.09 -1.91 -0.09
C ASN A 544 -16.37 -1.86 1.26
N LEU A 545 -17.04 -2.21 2.35
CA LEU A 545 -16.50 -2.13 3.70
C LEU A 545 -16.69 -3.44 4.47
N ASN A 546 -15.58 -3.99 4.95
CA ASN A 546 -15.54 -5.01 5.97
C ASN A 546 -14.81 -4.50 7.23
N ARG A 547 -15.14 -5.09 8.36
CA ARG A 547 -14.50 -4.79 9.64
C ARG A 547 -14.01 -6.05 10.34
N ILE A 548 -12.86 -5.91 10.98
CA ILE A 548 -12.30 -6.86 11.93
C ILE A 548 -12.42 -6.22 13.31
N PHE A 549 -13.24 -6.82 14.17
CA PHE A 549 -13.47 -6.33 15.52
C PHE A 549 -12.53 -7.02 16.49
N LYS A 550 -11.60 -6.28 17.08
CA LYS A 550 -10.75 -6.79 18.16
C LYS A 550 -11.50 -6.65 19.48
N LEU A 551 -12.21 -7.70 19.88
CA LEU A 551 -13.08 -7.70 21.07
C LEU A 551 -12.29 -7.98 22.36
N ARG A 552 -11.18 -8.72 22.24
CA ARG A 552 -10.21 -9.03 23.32
C ARG A 552 -8.81 -9.20 22.70
N ASP A 553 -7.77 -9.26 23.52
CA ASP A 553 -6.39 -9.46 23.02
C ASP A 553 -6.21 -10.72 22.17
N ASP A 554 -6.96 -11.77 22.49
CA ASP A 554 -7.00 -13.08 21.84
C ASP A 554 -8.35 -13.35 21.15
N VAL A 555 -9.20 -12.33 20.92
CA VAL A 555 -10.49 -12.48 20.21
C VAL A 555 -10.60 -11.43 19.11
N THR A 556 -10.51 -11.88 17.87
CA THR A 556 -10.75 -11.08 16.66
C THR A 556 -11.93 -11.66 15.89
N CYS A 557 -12.92 -10.82 15.64
CA CYS A 557 -14.20 -11.21 15.05
C CYS A 557 -14.39 -10.55 13.68
N GLY A 558 -14.65 -11.35 12.66
CA GLY A 558 -15.11 -10.89 11.34
C GLY A 558 -16.58 -11.23 11.13
N VAL A 559 -17.30 -10.42 10.34
CA VAL A 559 -18.69 -10.68 9.97
C VAL A 559 -18.76 -10.86 8.45
N MET A 560 -19.38 -11.94 7.98
CA MET A 560 -19.61 -12.20 6.56
C MET A 560 -21.09 -12.48 6.34
N ILE A 561 -21.77 -11.71 5.50
CA ILE A 561 -23.23 -11.77 5.42
C ILE A 561 -23.63 -12.83 4.39
N CYS A 562 -24.18 -13.95 4.87
CA CYS A 562 -24.73 -15.02 4.05
C CYS A 562 -23.78 -15.41 2.89
N PHE A 563 -24.15 -15.11 1.64
CA PHE A 563 -23.43 -15.54 0.44
C PHE A 563 -21.97 -15.08 0.37
N ASP A 564 -21.59 -14.00 1.06
CA ASP A 564 -20.19 -13.57 1.22
C ASP A 564 -19.29 -14.70 1.70
N PHE A 565 -19.79 -15.56 2.60
CA PHE A 565 -19.02 -16.67 3.18
C PHE A 565 -18.58 -17.69 2.11
N LEU A 566 -19.29 -17.79 0.98
CA LEU A 566 -18.93 -18.70 -0.10
C LEU A 566 -17.90 -18.12 -1.07
N ASN A 567 -17.54 -16.84 -0.96
CA ASN A 567 -16.47 -16.25 -1.76
C ASN A 567 -15.11 -16.57 -1.15
N ASP A 568 -14.25 -17.20 -1.93
CA ASP A 568 -12.96 -17.67 -1.46
C ASP A 568 -12.03 -16.53 -1.09
N ASP A 569 -11.93 -15.48 -1.90
CA ASP A 569 -10.98 -14.37 -1.67
C ASP A 569 -11.35 -13.61 -0.40
N LEU A 570 -12.63 -13.28 -0.25
CA LEU A 570 -13.16 -12.61 0.94
C LEU A 570 -13.03 -13.48 2.19
N ARG A 571 -13.39 -14.77 2.10
CA ARG A 571 -13.33 -15.69 3.24
C ARG A 571 -11.91 -15.90 3.71
N LYS A 572 -10.95 -16.12 2.80
CA LYS A 572 -9.52 -16.28 3.12
C LYS A 572 -9.00 -15.06 3.85
N ARG A 573 -9.25 -13.88 3.28
CA ARG A 573 -8.83 -12.60 3.85
C ARG A 573 -9.31 -12.41 5.29
N ILE A 574 -10.61 -12.58 5.54
CA ILE A 574 -11.19 -12.44 6.89
C ILE A 574 -10.67 -13.53 7.83
N THR A 575 -10.58 -14.78 7.36
CA THR A 575 -10.12 -15.92 8.15
C THR A 575 -8.67 -15.76 8.59
N ASP A 576 -7.80 -15.15 7.78
CA ASP A 576 -6.38 -14.97 8.13
C ASP A 576 -6.16 -13.94 9.25
N ALA A 577 -7.11 -13.00 9.43
CA ALA A 577 -7.06 -11.99 10.48
C ALA A 577 -7.96 -12.30 11.70
N CYS A 578 -8.95 -13.18 11.55
CA CYS A 578 -9.97 -13.46 12.57
C CYS A 578 -9.89 -14.89 13.11
N ASN A 579 -10.16 -15.05 14.41
CA ASN A 579 -10.38 -16.37 15.02
C ASN A 579 -11.87 -16.69 15.25
N ILE A 580 -12.74 -15.68 15.22
CA ILE A 580 -14.20 -15.87 15.19
C ILE A 580 -14.73 -15.28 13.88
N ILE A 581 -15.47 -16.08 13.12
CA ILE A 581 -16.14 -15.64 11.88
C ILE A 581 -17.63 -15.82 12.07
N VAL A 582 -18.37 -14.70 12.05
CA VAL A 582 -19.82 -14.69 12.24
C VAL A 582 -20.51 -14.61 10.90
N VAL A 583 -21.47 -15.51 10.68
CA VAL A 583 -22.23 -15.63 9.44
C VAL A 583 -23.73 -15.52 9.74
N PRO A 584 -24.30 -14.30 9.81
CA PRO A 584 -25.74 -14.12 9.83
C PRO A 584 -26.29 -14.53 8.45
N GLN A 585 -27.30 -15.42 8.42
CA GLN A 585 -27.82 -15.94 7.16
C GLN A 585 -29.32 -16.25 7.17
N SER A 586 -29.96 -15.93 6.04
CA SER A 586 -31.29 -16.40 5.63
C SER A 586 -31.14 -17.33 4.43
N ASN A 587 -30.40 -18.42 4.59
CA ASN A 587 -30.11 -19.38 3.52
C ASN A 587 -31.08 -20.58 3.57
N PRO A 588 -31.79 -20.92 2.47
CA PRO A 588 -32.68 -22.08 2.46
C PRO A 588 -31.95 -23.43 2.58
N GLU A 589 -30.69 -23.52 2.13
CA GLU A 589 -29.89 -24.76 2.12
C GLU A 589 -28.49 -24.51 2.74
N PRO A 590 -28.38 -24.53 4.08
CA PRO A 590 -27.14 -24.16 4.77
C PRO A 590 -26.07 -25.26 4.75
N ARG A 591 -26.38 -26.46 4.24
CA ARG A 591 -25.43 -27.60 4.17
C ARG A 591 -24.10 -27.24 3.49
N ARG A 592 -24.15 -26.49 2.40
CA ARG A 592 -22.95 -26.06 1.67
C ARG A 592 -22.04 -25.18 2.55
N PHE A 593 -22.62 -24.25 3.31
CA PHE A 593 -21.86 -23.37 4.20
C PHE A 593 -21.15 -24.18 5.28
N TYR A 594 -21.83 -25.17 5.83
CA TYR A 594 -21.24 -26.02 6.84
C TYR A 594 -20.10 -26.89 6.31
N GLY A 595 -20.24 -27.40 5.07
CA GLY A 595 -19.17 -28.11 4.39
C GLY A 595 -17.92 -27.23 4.20
N VAL A 596 -18.11 -25.97 3.78
CA VAL A 596 -17.01 -25.00 3.66
C VAL A 596 -16.38 -24.69 5.01
N GLY A 597 -17.18 -24.40 6.04
CA GLY A 597 -16.66 -24.14 7.39
C GLY A 597 -15.88 -25.34 7.97
N LYS A 598 -16.36 -26.57 7.74
CA LYS A 598 -15.64 -27.79 8.15
C LYS A 598 -14.30 -27.93 7.41
N MET A 599 -14.29 -27.70 6.10
CA MET A 599 -13.07 -27.74 5.28
C MET A 599 -12.01 -26.75 5.75
N GLU A 600 -12.40 -25.52 6.10
CA GLU A 600 -11.50 -24.49 6.63
C GLU A 600 -10.96 -24.86 8.03
N ILE A 601 -11.75 -25.51 8.88
CA ILE A 601 -11.27 -26.00 10.19
C ILE A 601 -10.33 -27.19 10.04
N ASP A 602 -10.62 -28.12 9.12
CA ASP A 602 -9.81 -29.31 8.88
C ASP A 602 -8.45 -28.93 8.24
N ASN A 603 -8.39 -27.80 7.53
CA ASN A 603 -7.18 -27.23 6.92
C ASN A 603 -7.02 -25.75 7.29
N PRO A 604 -6.78 -25.43 8.58
CA PRO A 604 -6.81 -24.06 9.05
C PRO A 604 -5.66 -23.25 8.48
N ARG A 605 -5.99 -22.07 7.96
CA ARG A 605 -5.00 -21.05 7.61
C ARG A 605 -4.55 -20.32 8.86
N GLY A 606 -3.25 -20.23 9.10
CA GLY A 606 -2.69 -19.65 10.33
C GLY A 606 -2.84 -20.56 11.55
N ALA A 607 -2.29 -20.11 12.68
CA ALA A 607 -2.29 -20.87 13.93
C ALA A 607 -3.40 -20.39 14.87
N GLY A 608 -3.94 -21.29 15.70
CA GLY A 608 -4.88 -20.97 16.78
C GLY A 608 -6.24 -21.67 16.66
N ASN A 609 -7.05 -21.53 17.72
CA ASN A 609 -8.43 -22.00 17.73
C ASN A 609 -9.29 -21.08 16.84
N LYS A 610 -10.04 -21.64 15.89
CA LYS A 610 -10.98 -20.89 15.06
C LYS A 610 -12.40 -21.38 15.27
N ALA A 611 -13.36 -20.48 15.18
CA ALA A 611 -14.79 -20.78 15.24
C ALA A 611 -15.59 -20.00 14.19
N TYR A 612 -16.41 -20.73 13.43
CA TYR A 612 -17.41 -20.20 12.53
C TYR A 612 -18.78 -20.28 13.21
N ILE A 613 -19.40 -19.12 13.39
CA ILE A 613 -20.68 -18.93 14.09
C ILE A 613 -21.77 -18.76 13.03
N MET A 614 -22.54 -19.83 12.81
CA MET A 614 -23.61 -19.84 11.83
C MET A 614 -24.93 -19.47 12.50
N ALA A 615 -25.38 -18.22 12.31
CA ALA A 615 -26.67 -17.75 12.82
C ALA A 615 -27.72 -17.80 11.69
N SER A 616 -28.42 -18.92 11.62
CA SER A 616 -29.40 -19.23 10.58
C SER A 616 -30.82 -18.96 11.03
N GLY A 617 -31.57 -18.20 10.23
CA GLY A 617 -33.00 -18.03 10.43
C GLY A 617 -33.83 -19.17 9.86
N ILE A 618 -35.02 -19.34 10.42
CA ILE A 618 -36.11 -20.13 9.85
C ILE A 618 -37.08 -19.13 9.24
N PHE A 619 -37.29 -19.15 7.94
CA PHE A 619 -38.05 -18.07 7.31
C PHE A 619 -38.99 -18.56 6.21
N THR A 620 -40.03 -17.78 6.01
CA THR A 620 -40.83 -17.80 4.78
C THR A 620 -40.46 -16.57 3.96
N PHE A 621 -40.51 -16.65 2.64
CA PHE A 621 -40.25 -15.52 1.76
C PHE A 621 -41.43 -15.29 0.82
N TYR A 622 -41.90 -14.05 0.74
CA TYR A 622 -42.96 -13.61 -0.17
C TYR A 622 -42.37 -12.63 -1.20
N ASP A 623 -42.30 -13.05 -2.46
CA ASP A 623 -41.72 -12.28 -3.57
C ASP A 623 -42.76 -11.59 -4.46
N GLY A 624 -44.05 -11.71 -4.15
CA GLY A 624 -45.14 -11.07 -4.89
C GLY A 624 -45.55 -11.80 -6.18
N GLU A 625 -44.70 -12.65 -6.76
CA GLU A 625 -44.92 -13.23 -8.10
C GLU A 625 -45.05 -14.77 -8.13
N THR A 626 -44.36 -15.52 -7.26
CA THR A 626 -44.23 -16.99 -7.46
C THR A 626 -44.42 -17.89 -6.23
N ASN A 627 -44.64 -17.35 -5.02
CA ASN A 627 -44.87 -18.19 -3.84
C ASN A 627 -45.88 -17.60 -2.84
N ASP A 628 -46.83 -18.44 -2.39
CA ASP A 628 -47.83 -18.16 -1.34
C ASP A 628 -47.24 -17.88 0.08
N GLY A 629 -45.93 -17.72 0.24
CA GLY A 629 -45.29 -17.57 1.56
C GLY A 629 -45.46 -18.80 2.48
N LYS A 630 -45.85 -19.97 1.94
CA LYS A 630 -46.18 -21.18 2.73
C LYS A 630 -44.97 -22.09 3.02
N THR A 631 -43.88 -21.98 2.26
CA THR A 631 -42.72 -22.89 2.41
C THR A 631 -41.73 -22.34 3.43
N ILE A 632 -41.57 -23.06 4.55
CA ILE A 632 -40.58 -22.74 5.58
C ILE A 632 -39.20 -23.23 5.11
N SER A 633 -38.22 -22.34 5.15
CA SER A 633 -36.83 -22.56 4.73
C SER A 633 -35.84 -22.26 5.85
N GLY A 634 -34.60 -22.74 5.72
CA GLY A 634 -33.50 -22.41 6.63
C GLY A 634 -33.41 -23.26 7.90
N GLY A 635 -32.91 -22.64 8.97
CA GLY A 635 -32.52 -23.26 10.25
C GLY A 635 -31.10 -23.83 10.25
N GLY A 636 -30.78 -24.60 11.29
CA GLY A 636 -29.47 -25.26 11.47
C GLY A 636 -28.38 -24.43 12.16
N SER A 637 -28.71 -23.38 12.90
CA SER A 637 -27.71 -22.56 13.61
C SER A 637 -26.74 -23.42 14.42
N ARG A 638 -25.43 -23.19 14.26
CA ARG A 638 -24.38 -24.00 14.89
C ARG A 638 -23.03 -23.32 14.95
N VAL A 639 -22.15 -23.87 15.78
CA VAL A 639 -20.73 -23.54 15.81
C VAL A 639 -19.93 -24.62 15.11
N ILE A 640 -19.03 -24.22 14.21
CA ILE A 640 -18.02 -25.09 13.61
C ILE A 640 -16.66 -24.59 14.07
N GLN A 641 -15.87 -25.39 14.78
CA GLN A 641 -14.64 -24.91 15.39
C GLN A 641 -13.53 -25.95 15.35
N THR A 642 -12.31 -25.51 15.66
CA THR A 642 -11.16 -26.40 15.83
C THR A 642 -11.38 -27.37 16.99
N LEU A 643 -11.25 -28.66 16.72
CA LEU A 643 -11.40 -29.73 17.70
C LEU A 643 -10.16 -30.64 17.71
N ASP A 644 -9.91 -31.31 18.83
CA ASP A 644 -8.94 -32.41 18.87
C ASP A 644 -9.54 -33.70 18.28
N LYS A 645 -8.68 -34.70 18.05
CA LYS A 645 -9.06 -35.97 17.42
C LYS A 645 -10.20 -36.70 18.15
N ASP A 646 -10.23 -36.61 19.47
CA ASP A 646 -11.24 -37.28 20.28
C ASP A 646 -12.58 -36.53 20.30
N SER A 647 -12.54 -35.20 20.32
CA SER A 647 -13.72 -34.33 20.20
C SER A 647 -14.35 -34.45 18.82
N HIS A 648 -13.55 -34.55 17.75
CA HIS A 648 -14.02 -34.85 16.39
C HIS A 648 -14.81 -36.17 16.34
N LYS A 649 -14.25 -37.27 16.88
CA LYS A 649 -14.95 -38.57 16.92
C LYS A 649 -16.25 -38.53 17.70
N LYS A 650 -16.35 -37.70 18.74
CA LYS A 650 -17.59 -37.51 19.51
C LYS A 650 -18.62 -36.68 18.74
N GLN A 651 -18.18 -35.69 17.97
CA GLN A 651 -19.06 -34.87 17.14
C GLN A 651 -19.65 -35.67 15.97
N GLU A 652 -18.87 -36.50 15.29
CA GLU A 652 -19.36 -37.35 14.18
C GLU A 652 -20.41 -38.38 14.61
N LYS A 653 -20.42 -38.75 15.89
CA LYS A 653 -21.45 -39.63 16.47
C LYS A 653 -22.77 -38.93 16.79
N ARG A 654 -22.82 -37.59 16.77
CA ARG A 654 -24.08 -36.84 16.88
C ARG A 654 -24.76 -36.87 15.51
N GLU A 655 -25.94 -37.47 15.41
CA GLU A 655 -26.74 -37.43 14.19
C GLU A 655 -27.03 -35.96 13.79
N GLU A 656 -26.92 -35.66 12.49
CA GLU A 656 -27.34 -34.37 11.95
C GLU A 656 -28.88 -34.26 11.97
N MET A 657 -29.45 -33.93 13.13
CA MET A 657 -30.86 -33.57 13.20
C MET A 657 -31.06 -32.20 12.55
N LYS A 658 -31.95 -32.11 11.56
CA LYS A 658 -32.43 -30.84 11.03
C LYS A 658 -33.34 -30.20 12.10
N ILE A 659 -32.76 -29.33 12.94
CA ILE A 659 -33.52 -28.63 13.98
C ILE A 659 -34.29 -27.48 13.33
N THR A 660 -35.62 -27.63 13.29
CA THR A 660 -36.58 -26.63 12.78
C THR A 660 -37.24 -25.81 13.88
N GLU A 661 -36.81 -25.99 15.13
CA GLU A 661 -37.26 -25.25 16.31
C GLU A 661 -36.56 -23.89 16.40
N GLN A 662 -37.21 -22.90 17.02
CA GLN A 662 -36.56 -21.64 17.40
C GLN A 662 -35.76 -21.88 18.69
N PHE A 663 -34.55 -21.37 18.77
CA PHE A 663 -33.73 -21.49 19.97
C PHE A 663 -32.62 -20.44 20.04
N VAL A 664 -32.07 -20.25 21.24
CA VAL A 664 -30.74 -19.65 21.44
C VAL A 664 -29.74 -20.75 21.76
N LEU A 665 -28.65 -20.81 21.00
CA LEU A 665 -27.49 -21.64 21.33
C LEU A 665 -26.46 -20.77 22.05
N LEU A 666 -26.30 -21.01 23.34
CA LEU A 666 -25.24 -20.43 24.16
C LEU A 666 -23.99 -21.31 24.05
N SER A 667 -22.93 -20.72 23.52
CA SER A 667 -21.66 -21.37 23.22
C SER A 667 -20.52 -20.68 23.96
N SER A 668 -19.89 -21.38 24.91
CA SER A 668 -18.68 -20.90 25.58
C SER A 668 -17.44 -21.48 24.89
N LEU A 669 -16.76 -20.67 24.09
CA LEU A 669 -15.55 -21.05 23.35
C LEU A 669 -14.31 -20.91 24.24
N ASN A 670 -13.51 -21.97 24.36
CA ASN A 670 -12.22 -21.89 25.05
C ASN A 670 -11.17 -21.28 24.12
N MET A 671 -10.85 -20.00 24.30
CA MET A 671 -9.88 -19.31 23.42
C MET A 671 -8.44 -19.77 23.64
N ASN A 672 -8.14 -20.41 24.79
CA ASN A 672 -6.86 -21.03 25.09
C ASN A 672 -6.81 -22.52 24.68
N PHE A 673 -7.75 -22.97 23.86
CA PHE A 673 -7.75 -24.35 23.36
C PHE A 673 -6.62 -24.57 22.36
N PHE A 674 -5.82 -25.60 22.61
CA PHE A 674 -4.83 -26.10 21.66
C PHE A 674 -5.13 -27.56 21.37
N ALA A 675 -5.24 -27.92 20.08
CA ALA A 675 -5.48 -29.30 19.68
C ALA A 675 -4.31 -30.19 20.14
N ALA A 676 -4.55 -31.00 21.17
CA ALA A 676 -3.53 -31.82 21.83
C ALA A 676 -2.88 -32.83 20.86
N ARG A 677 -1.55 -32.99 20.97
CA ARG A 677 -0.80 -34.14 20.40
C ARG A 677 -0.60 -35.17 21.50
N ASP A 678 -1.32 -36.30 21.43
CA ASP A 678 -1.25 -37.61 22.15
C ASP A 678 -0.81 -37.68 23.64
N THR A 679 -0.41 -36.59 24.32
CA THR A 679 0.22 -36.59 25.66
C THR A 679 -0.24 -35.46 26.58
N GLN A 680 -1.14 -34.56 26.14
CA GLN A 680 -1.64 -33.44 26.96
C GLN A 680 -2.99 -33.76 27.61
N GLN A 681 -3.29 -33.12 28.75
CA GLN A 681 -4.62 -33.21 29.39
C GLN A 681 -5.71 -32.77 28.40
N ALA A 682 -6.76 -33.57 28.27
CA ALA A 682 -7.91 -33.26 27.43
C ALA A 682 -8.55 -31.94 27.87
N GLN A 683 -8.53 -30.94 26.99
CA GLN A 683 -9.22 -29.66 27.19
C GLN A 683 -10.65 -29.76 26.62
N THR A 684 -11.61 -29.05 27.23
CA THR A 684 -12.96 -28.91 26.64
C THR A 684 -12.96 -27.72 25.69
N PRO A 685 -13.07 -27.92 24.35
CA PRO A 685 -12.99 -26.82 23.38
C PRO A 685 -14.20 -25.90 23.44
N ILE A 686 -15.40 -26.46 23.67
CA ILE A 686 -16.66 -25.73 23.73
C ILE A 686 -17.59 -26.30 24.79
N ARG A 687 -18.45 -25.45 25.34
CA ARG A 687 -19.66 -25.86 26.07
C ARG A 687 -20.87 -25.26 25.37
N GLU A 688 -21.88 -26.08 25.11
CA GLU A 688 -23.10 -25.68 24.40
C GLU A 688 -24.30 -25.86 25.33
N LYS A 689 -25.22 -24.89 25.30
CA LYS A 689 -26.52 -24.93 25.97
C LYS A 689 -27.57 -24.42 24.98
N PHE A 690 -28.66 -25.16 24.85
CA PHE A 690 -29.81 -24.76 24.04
C PHE A 690 -30.90 -24.20 24.94
N ILE A 691 -31.46 -23.06 24.56
CA ILE A 691 -32.64 -22.46 25.18
C ILE A 691 -33.73 -22.41 24.11
N PRO A 692 -34.71 -23.35 24.12
CA PRO A 692 -35.83 -23.33 23.19
C PRO A 692 -36.65 -22.04 23.32
N ILE A 693 -37.16 -21.54 22.20
CA ILE A 693 -38.08 -20.39 22.14
C ILE A 693 -39.45 -20.89 21.70
N PHE A 694 -40.46 -20.58 22.49
CA PHE A 694 -41.84 -20.98 22.28
C PHE A 694 -42.73 -19.75 22.19
N GLU A 695 -43.59 -19.71 21.17
CA GLU A 695 -44.67 -18.72 21.07
C GLU A 695 -45.96 -19.40 21.54
N GLU A 696 -46.64 -18.85 22.55
CA GLU A 696 -47.84 -19.46 23.13
C GLU A 696 -48.91 -19.71 22.06
N GLU A 697 -49.11 -18.74 21.15
CA GLU A 697 -50.04 -18.86 20.04
C GLU A 697 -49.67 -19.99 19.05
N GLU A 698 -48.37 -20.18 18.76
CA GLU A 698 -47.90 -21.24 17.87
C GLU A 698 -48.18 -22.62 18.48
N ILE A 699 -47.93 -22.78 19.80
CA ILE A 699 -48.19 -24.03 20.52
C ILE A 699 -49.68 -24.34 20.52
N ILE A 700 -50.53 -23.37 20.88
CA ILE A 700 -51.99 -23.56 20.97
C ILE A 700 -52.59 -23.90 19.60
N ARG A 701 -52.10 -23.26 18.52
CA ARG A 701 -52.55 -23.54 17.14
C ARG A 701 -51.95 -24.82 16.56
N SER A 702 -50.90 -25.37 17.18
CA SER A 702 -50.27 -26.59 16.70
C SER A 702 -51.27 -27.77 16.78
N LYS A 703 -51.25 -28.64 15.77
CA LYS A 703 -52.02 -29.90 15.79
C LYS A 703 -51.36 -30.98 16.68
N LYS A 704 -50.46 -30.58 17.58
CA LYS A 704 -49.71 -31.48 18.46
C LYS A 704 -50.58 -31.89 19.65
N ASN A 705 -50.22 -33.00 20.30
CA ASN A 705 -50.96 -33.55 21.42
C ASN A 705 -50.87 -32.61 22.65
N LYS A 706 -52.02 -32.28 23.27
CA LYS A 706 -52.09 -31.55 24.56
C LYS A 706 -51.23 -30.27 24.66
N PRO A 707 -51.48 -29.24 23.81
CA PRO A 707 -50.68 -28.01 23.82
C PRO A 707 -50.78 -27.21 25.14
N HIS A 708 -51.96 -27.18 25.78
CA HIS A 708 -52.16 -26.48 27.06
C HIS A 708 -51.39 -27.16 28.20
N ASP A 709 -51.40 -28.49 28.28
CA ASP A 709 -50.63 -29.24 29.28
C ASP A 709 -49.13 -28.94 29.16
N PHE A 710 -48.61 -28.75 27.94
CA PHE A 710 -47.22 -28.41 27.72
C PHE A 710 -46.87 -26.99 28.22
N LEU A 711 -47.73 -25.99 27.99
CA LEU A 711 -47.53 -24.65 28.53
C LEU A 711 -47.57 -24.64 30.07
N VAL A 712 -48.48 -25.41 30.68
CA VAL A 712 -48.55 -25.58 32.14
C VAL A 712 -47.28 -26.25 32.66
N LEU A 713 -46.76 -27.27 31.96
CA LEU A 713 -45.51 -27.92 32.30
C LEU A 713 -44.34 -26.94 32.32
N LEU A 714 -44.19 -26.07 31.31
CA LEU A 714 -43.11 -25.08 31.27
C LEU A 714 -43.15 -24.13 32.47
N LYS A 715 -44.33 -23.62 32.83
CA LYS A 715 -44.54 -22.75 34.01
C LYS A 715 -44.26 -23.49 35.33
N THR A 716 -44.58 -24.78 35.39
CA THR A 716 -44.32 -25.63 36.56
C THR A 716 -42.83 -25.93 36.73
N ILE A 717 -42.11 -26.18 35.63
CA ILE A 717 -40.65 -26.37 35.61
C ILE A 717 -39.93 -25.12 36.14
N GLU A 718 -40.34 -23.93 35.70
CA GLU A 718 -39.73 -22.66 36.09
C GLU A 718 -39.88 -22.39 37.60
N SER A 719 -41.08 -22.62 38.12
CA SER A 719 -41.45 -22.37 39.52
C SER A 719 -41.04 -23.47 40.51
N CYS A 720 -40.66 -24.67 40.05
CA CYS A 720 -40.29 -25.78 40.92
C CYS A 720 -39.01 -25.47 41.73
N GLU A 721 -39.04 -25.61 43.06
CA GLU A 721 -37.91 -25.31 43.95
C GLU A 721 -37.22 -26.57 44.49
N ASP A 722 -37.77 -27.76 44.24
CA ASP A 722 -37.20 -29.03 44.68
C ASP A 722 -36.52 -29.81 43.55
N ARG A 723 -35.36 -30.39 43.86
CA ARG A 723 -34.55 -31.14 42.89
C ARG A 723 -35.23 -32.45 42.46
N GLY A 724 -35.81 -33.18 43.42
CA GLY A 724 -36.46 -34.46 43.19
C GLY A 724 -37.74 -34.28 42.38
N GLU A 725 -38.58 -33.35 42.80
CA GLU A 725 -39.84 -33.00 42.12
C GLU A 725 -39.58 -32.56 40.68
N LEU A 726 -38.59 -31.68 40.43
CA LEU A 726 -38.27 -31.25 39.07
C LEU A 726 -37.83 -32.43 38.20
N LYS A 727 -37.02 -33.34 38.74
CA LYS A 727 -36.56 -34.53 38.01
C LYS A 727 -37.74 -35.43 37.64
N GLU A 728 -38.60 -35.76 38.60
CA GLU A 728 -39.80 -36.59 38.38
C GLU A 728 -40.73 -35.91 37.37
N LEU A 729 -40.94 -34.60 37.49
CA LEU A 729 -41.78 -33.82 36.58
C LEU A 729 -41.30 -33.92 35.11
N ILE A 730 -39.99 -33.90 34.87
CA ILE A 730 -39.42 -34.04 33.52
C ILE A 730 -39.56 -35.48 33.00
N GLU A 731 -39.27 -36.48 33.85
CA GLU A 731 -39.33 -37.90 33.49
C GLU A 731 -40.77 -38.34 33.18
N ASP A 732 -41.74 -37.95 34.00
CA ASP A 732 -43.17 -38.27 33.83
C ASP A 732 -43.78 -37.63 32.56
N ASN A 733 -43.21 -36.51 32.11
CA ASN A 733 -43.68 -35.76 30.95
C ASN A 733 -42.78 -35.90 29.71
N GLU A 734 -41.86 -36.88 29.69
CA GLU A 734 -40.88 -37.07 28.61
C GLU A 734 -41.52 -37.09 27.21
N SER A 735 -42.63 -37.83 27.06
CA SER A 735 -43.36 -37.95 25.79
C SER A 735 -44.01 -36.64 25.33
N LEU A 736 -44.50 -35.82 26.28
CA LEU A 736 -45.08 -34.52 25.99
C LEU A 736 -43.99 -33.53 25.54
N ILE A 737 -42.86 -33.52 26.25
CA ILE A 737 -41.69 -32.72 25.89
C ILE A 737 -41.19 -33.11 24.50
N GLN A 738 -41.02 -34.41 24.22
CA GLN A 738 -40.54 -34.88 22.91
C GLN A 738 -41.48 -34.49 21.75
N ALA A 739 -42.79 -34.51 21.97
CA ALA A 739 -43.77 -34.13 20.95
C ALA A 739 -43.70 -32.64 20.60
N HIS A 740 -43.55 -31.79 21.62
CA HIS A 740 -43.53 -30.33 21.44
C HIS A 740 -42.15 -29.79 21.07
N SER A 741 -41.10 -30.30 21.72
CA SER A 741 -39.70 -29.92 21.53
C SER A 741 -38.75 -31.13 21.60
N PRO A 742 -38.50 -31.79 20.46
CA PRO A 742 -37.41 -32.77 20.34
C PRO A 742 -36.06 -32.26 20.85
N LEU A 743 -35.77 -30.97 20.66
CA LEU A 743 -34.56 -30.31 21.16
C LEU A 743 -34.50 -30.31 22.70
N MET A 744 -35.57 -29.86 23.36
CA MET A 744 -35.65 -29.87 24.83
C MET A 744 -35.53 -31.29 25.37
N HIS A 745 -36.24 -32.25 24.78
CA HIS A 745 -36.15 -33.67 25.15
C HIS A 745 -34.73 -34.21 25.01
N ALA A 746 -33.99 -33.85 23.96
CA ALA A 746 -32.59 -34.24 23.83
C ALA A 746 -31.71 -33.62 24.92
N ASN A 747 -31.94 -32.36 25.28
CA ASN A 747 -31.18 -31.64 26.30
C ASN A 747 -31.43 -32.17 27.73
N THR A 748 -32.63 -32.66 27.99
CA THR A 748 -33.05 -33.22 29.29
C THR A 748 -32.74 -34.70 29.47
N LYS A 749 -31.99 -35.34 28.57
CA LYS A 749 -31.47 -36.70 28.82
C LYS A 749 -30.38 -36.72 29.90
N ASN A 750 -30.28 -37.84 30.61
CA ASN A 750 -29.27 -38.14 31.64
C ASN A 750 -29.25 -37.09 32.77
N LEU A 751 -30.31 -37.04 33.59
CA LEU A 751 -30.47 -36.07 34.68
C LEU A 751 -29.86 -36.52 36.02
N GLU A 752 -29.25 -37.70 36.07
CA GLU A 752 -28.68 -38.27 37.29
C GLU A 752 -27.61 -37.37 37.90
N ASN A 753 -27.60 -37.27 39.24
CA ASN A 753 -26.58 -36.56 40.02
C ASN A 753 -26.42 -35.05 39.70
N MET A 754 -27.42 -34.41 39.08
CA MET A 754 -27.43 -32.96 38.85
C MET A 754 -28.07 -32.19 40.02
N TRP A 755 -27.53 -31.00 40.30
CA TRP A 755 -28.07 -30.04 41.27
C TRP A 755 -29.25 -29.29 40.66
N LEU A 756 -30.15 -28.73 41.47
CA LEU A 756 -31.37 -28.04 41.02
C LEU A 756 -31.06 -26.99 39.93
N ASP A 757 -30.07 -26.13 40.14
CA ASP A 757 -29.72 -25.08 39.17
C ASP A 757 -29.28 -25.65 37.82
N LYS A 758 -28.59 -26.79 37.81
CA LYS A 758 -28.19 -27.48 36.56
C LYS A 758 -29.39 -28.11 35.86
N LEU A 759 -30.34 -28.66 36.62
CA LEU A 759 -31.60 -29.20 36.09
C LEU A 759 -32.45 -28.09 35.47
N LYS A 760 -32.65 -26.99 36.20
CA LYS A 760 -33.35 -25.80 35.70
C LYS A 760 -32.68 -25.26 34.44
N ASN A 761 -31.35 -25.15 34.45
CA ASN A 761 -30.60 -24.71 33.28
C ASN A 761 -30.77 -25.60 32.04
N LYS A 762 -30.95 -26.91 32.21
CA LYS A 762 -31.24 -27.84 31.10
C LYS A 762 -32.67 -27.73 30.56
N CYS A 763 -33.60 -27.28 31.38
CA CYS A 763 -35.02 -27.17 31.03
C CYS A 763 -35.46 -25.73 30.74
N ARG A 764 -34.52 -24.79 30.79
CA ARG A 764 -34.77 -23.37 30.54
C ARG A 764 -35.35 -23.18 29.15
N ALA A 765 -36.46 -22.46 29.08
CA ALA A 765 -37.10 -22.07 27.83
C ALA A 765 -37.49 -20.59 27.88
N ILE A 766 -37.61 -19.98 26.71
CA ILE A 766 -38.19 -18.66 26.53
C ILE A 766 -39.62 -18.87 26.03
N VAL A 767 -40.61 -18.41 26.80
CA VAL A 767 -42.02 -18.46 26.40
C VAL A 767 -42.47 -17.03 26.14
N VAL A 768 -43.00 -16.78 24.94
CA VAL A 768 -43.41 -15.46 24.45
C VAL A 768 -44.89 -15.44 24.11
#